data_AF-A0A382A495-F1
#
_entry.id   AF-A0A382A495-F1
#
_cell.length_a   1.000
_cell.length_b   1.000
_cell.length_c   1.000
_cell.angle_alpha   90.00
_cell.angle_beta   90.00
_cell.angle_gamma   90.00
#
_symmetry.space_group_name_H-M   'P 1'
#
loop_
_entity.id
_entity.type
_entity.pdbx_description
1 polymer ?
#
loop_
_entity_poly.entity_id
_entity_poly.type
_entity_poly.pdbx_seq_one_letter_code
_entity_poly.pdbx_strand_id
1 'polypeptide(L)'
;MRTYAVSACRLLYPGLPALVIVGVFGLPAMVFGQPMAGPTSPGSYAGVHEEPTVAHETPRATSIYWSLFPSIAKLRLREWQQIEAPQGEIIREIRVDGNTSLENETVQFFLSFVEGDAFDWATAQQNFRTMLNSDFFDDIKMSWERVDGGIRILLDVLERPILRDIRFEGTEDGDKDGLLERMELLEIPIALDQPIDRRRMSRAEEVLTAMLQGEEGLQFVQVNYSEEPPLDGSSGVDVVFDVVEGDRVRIENVYFEGATAFSQKELRWITKKTGEHWLLSFVTKNDRYSPAGFEFDQQNLANEYRRLGYLEIDIGIPEVEVYEINRPWPLGDTRRLYVRIPLKEGPQYRLGKILVEGNERFPDEALAALVPLNEGDILDIKGLVDATTAMENIYGNFGYFQVVVAPIPIPDAASATADVEYLITENPVYTVRRVEFEGNTNTRDYVMRRNLRISENDLWSQQRVQASKYRIQQLGYFTNIEEEVSIVEDPGAGALASGQEFDPSQLGTSESQKTGEVDIKLRITEVGRNQISFGGGVSALEGAFVQLGYATRNLFGRGQTLSFSGQFGGRTTQARLSFLQPYLFNKAIRFGFDLYKSRLEYIDFQQATAGMSVRFGFPLDRNEFTTLYLEYNYSDIDIGDMSNSFYG
;
A
#
# COMPACT_ATOMS: atom_id res chain seq x y z
N MET A 1 -9.32 -2.05 -66.42
CA MET A 1 -10.37 -3.09 -66.33
C MET A 1 -10.84 -3.13 -64.89
N ARG A 2 -12.16 -2.96 -64.63
CA ARG A 2 -12.70 -3.06 -63.27
C ARG A 2 -12.94 -4.54 -62.95
N THR A 3 -12.14 -5.09 -62.05
CA THR A 3 -12.28 -6.47 -61.60
C THR A 3 -13.07 -6.47 -60.29
N TYR A 4 -14.34 -6.90 -60.35
CA TYR A 4 -15.13 -7.16 -59.15
C TYR A 4 -14.75 -8.54 -58.61
N ALA A 5 -13.99 -8.60 -57.54
CA ALA A 5 -13.74 -9.85 -56.82
C ALA A 5 -14.89 -10.08 -55.82
N VAL A 6 -15.92 -10.82 -56.25
CA VAL A 6 -16.88 -11.43 -55.34
C VAL A 6 -16.28 -12.78 -54.91
N SER A 7 -15.77 -12.87 -53.68
CA SER A 7 -15.41 -14.15 -53.07
C SER A 7 -16.68 -14.92 -52.72
N ALA A 8 -17.18 -15.71 -53.67
CA ALA A 8 -18.19 -16.73 -53.43
C ALA A 8 -17.48 -18.03 -53.00
N CYS A 9 -17.63 -18.41 -51.74
CA CYS A 9 -17.17 -19.70 -51.24
C CYS A 9 -18.11 -20.80 -51.79
N ARG A 10 -17.59 -21.66 -52.66
CA ARG A 10 -18.34 -22.75 -53.30
C ARG A 10 -18.28 -24.00 -52.41
N LEU A 11 -19.40 -24.30 -51.74
CA LEU A 11 -19.64 -25.52 -50.97
C LEU A 11 -19.75 -26.74 -51.91
N LEU A 12 -18.90 -27.74 -51.75
CA LEU A 12 -19.09 -29.10 -52.29
C LEU A 12 -18.59 -30.16 -51.29
N TYR A 13 -19.58 -30.82 -50.67
CA TYR A 13 -19.62 -32.13 -49.99
C TYR A 13 -18.86 -32.39 -48.66
N PRO A 14 -19.44 -33.27 -47.78
CA PRO A 14 -19.27 -33.24 -46.34
C PRO A 14 -18.38 -34.37 -45.80
N GLY A 15 -17.80 -34.15 -44.61
CA GLY A 15 -17.31 -35.23 -43.77
C GLY A 15 -15.93 -34.99 -43.18
N LEU A 16 -15.88 -34.30 -42.04
CA LEU A 16 -14.97 -34.44 -40.88
C LEU A 16 -14.89 -33.10 -40.14
N PRO A 17 -15.14 -33.03 -38.83
CA PRO A 17 -14.97 -31.78 -38.08
C PRO A 17 -13.46 -31.53 -37.88
N ALA A 18 -12.93 -30.51 -38.56
CA ALA A 18 -11.60 -29.99 -38.25
C ALA A 18 -11.70 -29.08 -37.02
N LEU A 19 -11.40 -29.67 -35.86
CA LEU A 19 -11.18 -28.97 -34.60
C LEU A 19 -9.81 -28.28 -34.65
N VAL A 20 -9.77 -26.95 -34.75
CA VAL A 20 -8.50 -26.20 -34.63
C VAL A 20 -8.35 -25.75 -33.18
N ILE A 21 -7.62 -26.54 -32.39
CA ILE A 21 -7.10 -26.15 -31.08
C ILE A 21 -5.72 -25.52 -31.30
N VAL A 22 -5.54 -24.27 -30.90
CA VAL A 22 -4.21 -23.63 -30.80
C VAL A 22 -3.74 -23.79 -29.36
N GLY A 23 -2.89 -24.79 -29.11
CA GLY A 23 -2.17 -24.98 -27.85
C GLY A 23 -0.70 -24.68 -28.04
N VAL A 24 -0.14 -23.78 -27.23
CA VAL A 24 1.30 -23.47 -27.21
C VAL A 24 1.91 -24.21 -26.01
N PHE A 25 2.66 -25.28 -26.31
CA PHE A 25 3.54 -25.96 -25.34
C PHE A 25 4.99 -25.68 -25.73
N GLY A 26 5.77 -25.13 -24.79
CA GLY A 26 7.22 -24.99 -24.91
C GLY A 26 7.91 -25.76 -23.81
N LEU A 27 8.66 -26.81 -24.18
CA LEU A 27 9.65 -27.51 -23.36
C LEU A 27 11.03 -27.31 -24.00
N PRO A 28 12.09 -27.00 -23.25
CA PRO A 28 13.45 -27.28 -23.68
C PRO A 28 14.03 -28.47 -22.89
N ALA A 29 14.58 -29.43 -23.63
CA ALA A 29 15.24 -30.61 -23.13
C ALA A 29 16.67 -30.33 -22.62
N MET A 30 17.05 -31.00 -21.54
CA MET A 30 18.42 -31.18 -21.05
C MET A 30 19.24 -32.06 -22.02
N VAL A 31 20.55 -31.79 -22.11
CA VAL A 31 21.56 -32.76 -22.54
C VAL A 31 22.75 -32.74 -21.57
N PHE A 32 23.06 -33.91 -21.03
CA PHE A 32 24.16 -34.23 -20.11
C PHE A 32 25.48 -34.51 -20.86
N GLY A 33 26.61 -34.27 -20.19
CA GLY A 33 27.92 -34.80 -20.56
C GLY A 33 28.98 -34.66 -19.46
N GLN A 34 29.27 -35.75 -18.76
CA GLN A 34 30.51 -36.05 -18.00
C GLN A 34 31.26 -37.19 -18.77
N PRO A 35 32.47 -37.71 -18.42
CA PRO A 35 33.25 -37.61 -17.15
C PRO A 35 34.81 -37.50 -17.30
N MET A 36 35.55 -37.39 -16.17
CA MET A 36 36.64 -38.33 -15.72
C MET A 36 37.74 -37.71 -14.81
N ALA A 37 37.88 -38.33 -13.63
CA ALA A 37 39.10 -38.79 -12.93
C ALA A 37 40.20 -37.85 -12.36
N GLY A 38 40.17 -37.66 -11.02
CA GLY A 38 41.22 -38.07 -10.05
C GLY A 38 42.59 -37.34 -9.96
N PRO A 39 43.43 -37.68 -8.96
CA PRO A 39 43.44 -37.12 -7.60
C PRO A 39 44.77 -36.42 -7.25
N THR A 40 44.86 -35.65 -6.16
CA THR A 40 46.09 -35.48 -5.33
C THR A 40 45.87 -34.59 -4.10
N SER A 41 46.10 -35.16 -2.91
CA SER A 41 46.74 -34.53 -1.74
C SER A 41 48.24 -34.93 -1.74
N PRO A 42 49.17 -34.49 -0.85
CA PRO A 42 49.01 -33.79 0.43
C PRO A 42 50.05 -32.66 0.70
N GLY A 43 49.96 -31.99 1.87
CA GLY A 43 51.04 -31.12 2.34
C GLY A 43 50.74 -30.38 3.65
N SER A 44 51.26 -30.92 4.75
CA SER A 44 51.33 -30.39 6.12
C SER A 44 52.41 -29.31 6.30
N TYR A 45 52.21 -28.30 7.15
CA TYR A 45 53.18 -27.64 8.09
C TYR A 45 52.32 -26.71 8.99
N ALA A 46 52.17 -26.87 10.32
CA ALA A 46 53.14 -26.76 11.42
C ALA A 46 53.81 -25.37 11.53
N GLY A 47 53.55 -24.64 12.63
CA GLY A 47 54.19 -23.37 12.99
C GLY A 47 53.22 -22.41 13.70
N VAL A 48 53.01 -22.53 15.02
CA VAL A 48 53.77 -21.85 16.10
C VAL A 48 53.15 -20.50 16.49
N HIS A 49 52.93 -20.40 17.80
CA HIS A 49 52.52 -19.25 18.61
C HIS A 49 53.21 -17.94 18.25
N GLU A 50 52.48 -16.83 18.39
CA GLU A 50 52.83 -15.72 19.28
C GLU A 50 51.68 -14.72 19.37
N GLU A 51 51.12 -14.57 20.57
CA GLU A 51 50.38 -13.37 20.97
C GLU A 51 51.36 -12.19 21.07
N PRO A 52 50.87 -10.96 20.86
CA PRO A 52 51.23 -9.92 21.80
C PRO A 52 49.98 -9.24 22.35
N THR A 53 49.88 -9.32 23.66
CA THR A 53 49.16 -8.40 24.54
C THR A 53 49.68 -6.98 24.34
N VAL A 54 48.78 -6.03 24.10
CA VAL A 54 49.06 -4.60 24.31
C VAL A 54 47.87 -3.99 25.05
N ALA A 55 48.18 -3.48 26.25
CA ALA A 55 47.29 -2.76 27.12
C ALA A 55 46.90 -1.41 26.51
N HIS A 56 45.62 -1.04 26.59
CA HIS A 56 45.18 0.33 26.39
C HIS A 56 44.88 0.98 27.73
N GLU A 57 45.76 1.93 28.07
CA GLU A 57 45.62 2.91 29.12
C GLU A 57 44.42 3.83 28.83
N THR A 58 43.56 4.02 29.82
CA THR A 58 42.53 5.07 29.83
C THR A 58 43.16 6.42 30.17
N PRO A 59 43.03 7.47 29.36
CA PRO A 59 43.37 8.81 29.81
C PRO A 59 42.21 9.43 30.60
N ARG A 60 42.53 9.78 31.85
CA ARG A 60 41.71 10.57 32.76
C ARG A 60 41.46 11.97 32.21
N ALA A 61 40.23 12.43 32.47
CA ALA A 61 39.78 13.80 32.29
C ALA A 61 40.78 14.81 32.90
N THR A 62 41.21 15.77 32.09
CA THR A 62 41.94 16.94 32.57
C THR A 62 41.13 18.18 32.21
N SER A 63 40.72 18.87 33.26
CA SER A 63 40.19 20.23 33.30
C SER A 63 41.02 21.20 32.45
N ILE A 64 40.36 22.20 31.85
CA ILE A 64 40.70 23.63 31.91
C ILE A 64 39.58 24.35 31.13
N TYR A 65 38.73 25.11 31.82
CA TYR A 65 38.27 26.40 31.31
C TYR A 65 38.15 27.36 32.50
N TRP A 66 38.98 28.39 32.44
CA TRP A 66 39.07 29.49 33.38
C TRP A 66 38.06 30.58 32.97
N SER A 67 37.24 30.98 33.94
CA SER A 67 36.93 32.37 34.31
C SER A 67 36.59 33.40 33.22
N LEU A 68 35.29 33.63 33.01
CA LEU A 68 34.71 34.97 32.80
C LEU A 68 33.28 35.04 33.39
N PHE A 69 33.17 35.26 34.70
CA PHE A 69 31.96 35.87 35.29
C PHE A 69 32.41 36.97 36.24
N PRO A 70 32.25 38.26 35.88
CA PRO A 70 32.32 39.31 36.87
C PRO A 70 30.96 39.44 37.59
N SER A 71 31.06 39.76 38.88
CA SER A 71 30.02 40.40 39.70
C SER A 71 28.97 39.49 40.32
N ILE A 72 29.33 38.99 41.51
CA ILE A 72 28.40 38.61 42.57
C ILE A 72 27.40 39.77 42.75
N ALA A 73 26.16 39.49 42.36
CA ALA A 73 25.01 40.25 42.76
C ALA A 73 24.98 40.35 44.29
N LYS A 74 24.92 41.57 44.83
CA LYS A 74 24.24 41.81 46.10
C LYS A 74 22.75 41.53 45.90
N LEU A 75 22.39 40.24 45.82
CA LEU A 75 21.02 39.80 46.04
C LEU A 75 20.75 39.99 47.53
N ARG A 76 20.11 41.12 47.86
CA ARG A 76 19.27 41.20 49.05
C ARG A 76 18.41 39.94 49.05
N LEU A 77 18.59 39.06 50.02
CA LEU A 77 17.54 38.14 50.41
C LEU A 77 16.32 39.00 50.77
N ARG A 78 15.40 39.17 49.82
CA ARG A 78 14.01 39.43 50.18
C ARG A 78 13.55 38.15 50.85
N GLU A 79 13.18 38.27 52.12
CA GLU A 79 12.41 37.26 52.82
C GLU A 79 11.26 36.85 51.89
N TRP A 80 11.22 35.57 51.51
CA TRP A 80 10.03 34.98 50.92
C TRP A 80 9.02 34.93 52.06
N GLN A 81 8.27 36.02 52.26
CA GLN A 81 6.97 35.90 52.91
C GLN A 81 6.24 34.82 52.11
N GLN A 82 5.77 33.78 52.79
CA GLN A 82 4.70 32.94 52.24
C GLN A 82 3.51 33.87 52.05
N ILE A 83 3.41 34.47 50.87
CA ILE A 83 2.23 35.21 50.46
C ILE A 83 1.19 34.11 50.26
N GLU A 84 0.26 33.98 51.22
CA GLU A 84 -0.94 33.18 51.02
C GLU A 84 -1.57 33.58 49.69
N ALA A 85 -1.85 32.59 48.83
CA ALA A 85 -2.50 32.83 47.56
C ALA A 85 -3.80 33.62 47.80
N PRO A 86 -4.14 34.62 46.96
CA PRO A 86 -5.20 35.59 47.22
C PRO A 86 -6.59 34.99 46.96
N GLN A 87 -6.88 33.88 47.62
CA GLN A 87 -8.10 33.09 47.41
C GLN A 87 -9.32 33.89 47.91
N GLY A 88 -10.27 34.12 47.01
CA GLY A 88 -11.47 34.91 47.29
C GLY A 88 -11.29 36.43 47.18
N GLU A 89 -10.09 36.94 46.88
CA GLU A 89 -9.89 38.38 46.62
C GLU A 89 -10.42 38.77 45.22
N ILE A 90 -10.99 39.97 45.08
CA ILE A 90 -11.59 40.42 43.82
C ILE A 90 -10.50 40.80 42.82
N ILE A 91 -10.58 40.26 41.60
CA ILE A 91 -9.70 40.61 40.49
C ILE A 91 -10.08 41.98 39.95
N ARG A 92 -9.15 42.94 39.99
CA ARG A 92 -9.38 44.32 39.55
C ARG A 92 -8.86 44.61 38.16
N GLU A 93 -7.78 43.95 37.78
CA GLU A 93 -7.09 44.19 36.52
C GLU A 93 -6.32 42.94 36.12
N ILE A 94 -6.41 42.57 34.83
CA ILE A 94 -5.61 41.51 34.24
C ILE A 94 -4.66 42.13 33.22
N ARG A 95 -3.37 42.07 33.52
CA ARG A 95 -2.33 42.59 32.64
C ARG A 95 -1.55 41.44 32.03
N VAL A 96 -1.48 41.44 30.70
CA VAL A 96 -0.70 40.50 29.90
C VAL A 96 0.54 41.24 29.40
N ASP A 97 1.71 40.65 29.60
CA ASP A 97 2.98 41.15 29.09
C ASP A 97 3.72 40.00 28.37
N GLY A 98 4.43 40.30 27.27
CA GLY A 98 5.25 39.34 26.53
C GLY A 98 4.60 38.71 25.28
N ASN A 99 3.32 39.00 25.03
CA ASN A 99 2.67 38.71 23.75
C ASN A 99 3.12 39.68 22.65
N THR A 100 3.27 39.17 21.42
CA THR A 100 3.77 39.92 20.27
C THR A 100 2.84 39.80 19.07
N SER A 101 2.38 38.59 18.80
CA SER A 101 1.53 38.24 17.67
C SER A 101 0.07 38.07 18.08
N LEU A 102 -0.20 37.67 19.33
CA LEU A 102 -1.55 37.54 19.86
C LEU A 102 -2.00 38.84 20.53
N GLU A 103 -3.26 39.23 20.30
CA GLU A 103 -3.88 40.34 21.02
C GLU A 103 -4.12 39.97 22.50
N ASN A 104 -4.07 40.97 23.40
CA ASN A 104 -4.26 40.77 24.84
C ASN A 104 -5.59 40.08 25.15
N GLU A 105 -6.63 40.44 24.42
CA GLU A 105 -7.99 39.91 24.50
C GLU A 105 -8.02 38.41 24.16
N THR A 106 -7.16 37.97 23.24
CA THR A 106 -7.04 36.55 22.88
C THR A 106 -6.39 35.75 24.00
N VAL A 107 -5.37 36.31 24.66
CA VAL A 107 -4.73 35.68 25.82
C VAL A 107 -5.70 35.63 27.00
N GLN A 108 -6.47 36.70 27.21
CA GLN A 108 -7.50 36.79 28.25
C GLN A 108 -8.67 35.83 28.02
N PHE A 109 -8.99 35.46 26.78
CA PHE A 109 -10.02 34.46 26.47
C PHE A 109 -9.71 33.08 27.06
N PHE A 110 -8.43 32.71 27.22
CA PHE A 110 -8.04 31.46 27.87
C PHE A 110 -8.19 31.49 29.39
N LEU A 111 -8.44 32.67 29.97
CA LEU A 111 -8.72 32.84 31.39
C LEU A 111 -10.23 32.75 31.61
N SER A 112 -10.68 31.74 32.35
CA SER A 112 -12.10 31.56 32.70
C SER A 112 -12.65 32.61 33.68
N PHE A 113 -11.82 33.55 34.18
CA PHE A 113 -12.22 34.61 35.10
C PHE A 113 -12.07 35.98 34.43
N VAL A 114 -12.98 36.89 34.74
CA VAL A 114 -13.01 38.26 34.21
C VAL A 114 -12.76 39.26 35.35
N GLU A 115 -12.39 40.49 35.01
CA GLU A 115 -12.31 41.58 35.99
C GLU A 115 -13.64 41.72 36.75
N GLY A 116 -13.56 41.69 38.09
CA GLY A 116 -14.71 41.67 38.99
C GLY A 116 -14.98 40.33 39.67
N ASP A 117 -14.41 39.23 39.17
CA ASP A 117 -14.58 37.90 39.77
C ASP A 117 -13.69 37.71 41.01
N ALA A 118 -14.08 36.77 41.89
CA ALA A 118 -13.25 36.36 43.02
C ALA A 118 -12.19 35.35 42.55
N PHE A 119 -10.93 35.59 42.89
CA PHE A 119 -9.83 34.74 42.47
C PHE A 119 -9.90 33.37 43.13
N ASP A 120 -9.88 32.32 42.31
CA ASP A 120 -9.83 30.93 42.75
C ASP A 120 -8.59 30.23 42.16
N TRP A 121 -7.82 29.60 43.04
CA TRP A 121 -6.59 28.91 42.67
C TRP A 121 -6.85 27.68 41.80
N ALA A 122 -7.94 26.95 42.03
CA ALA A 122 -8.27 25.77 41.23
C ALA A 122 -8.61 26.17 39.79
N THR A 123 -9.39 27.23 39.63
CA THR A 123 -9.70 27.84 38.32
C THR A 123 -8.45 28.39 37.64
N ALA A 124 -7.56 29.08 38.37
CA ALA A 124 -6.29 29.56 37.83
C ALA A 124 -5.38 28.44 37.35
N GLN A 125 -5.30 27.32 38.10
CA GLN A 125 -4.54 26.14 37.70
C GLN A 125 -5.13 25.47 36.46
N GLN A 126 -6.46 25.44 36.33
CA GLN A 126 -7.13 24.93 35.14
C GLN A 126 -6.84 25.82 33.92
N ASN A 127 -6.96 27.15 34.06
CA ASN A 127 -6.64 28.11 33.01
C ASN A 127 -5.18 27.97 32.54
N PHE A 128 -4.25 27.86 33.49
CA PHE A 128 -2.84 27.62 33.19
C PHE A 128 -2.63 26.34 32.37
N ARG A 129 -3.30 25.23 32.72
CA ARG A 129 -3.26 24.00 31.93
C ARG A 129 -3.87 24.18 30.54
N THR A 130 -4.99 24.90 30.42
CA THR A 130 -5.62 25.20 29.14
C THR A 130 -4.68 25.99 28.23
N MET A 131 -4.01 27.01 28.78
CA MET A 131 -3.05 27.82 28.03
C MET A 131 -1.78 27.04 27.64
N LEU A 132 -1.25 26.17 28.52
CA LEU A 132 -0.13 25.31 28.14
C LEU A 132 -0.50 24.30 27.05
N ASN A 133 -1.76 23.85 27.02
CA ASN A 133 -2.28 22.92 26.01
C ASN A 133 -2.77 23.61 24.74
N SER A 134 -2.78 24.95 24.66
CA SER A 134 -3.29 25.69 23.50
C SER A 134 -2.27 25.81 22.37
N ASP A 135 -1.05 25.25 22.52
CA ASP A 135 0.04 25.27 21.56
C ASP A 135 0.56 26.66 21.12
N PHE A 136 0.10 27.74 21.76
CA PHE A 136 0.49 29.12 21.46
C PHE A 136 1.67 29.66 22.28
N PHE A 137 1.97 29.03 23.43
CA PHE A 137 2.91 29.56 24.41
C PHE A 137 4.00 28.55 24.77
N ASP A 138 5.22 29.03 24.97
CA ASP A 138 6.40 28.27 25.41
C ASP A 138 6.56 28.27 26.93
N ASP A 139 6.39 29.45 27.55
CA ASP A 139 6.45 29.64 29.00
C ASP A 139 5.35 30.61 29.41
N ILE A 140 4.74 30.35 30.56
CA ILE A 140 3.67 31.18 31.12
C ILE A 140 3.99 31.36 32.60
N LYS A 141 4.06 32.60 33.06
CA LYS A 141 4.22 32.93 34.47
C LYS A 141 3.07 33.81 34.90
N MET A 142 2.28 33.29 35.82
CA MET A 142 1.22 34.04 36.47
C MET A 142 1.73 34.52 37.82
N SER A 143 1.74 35.82 38.01
CA SER A 143 2.01 36.47 39.29
C SER A 143 0.86 37.43 39.63
N TRP A 144 0.83 37.89 40.88
CA TRP A 144 -0.22 38.79 41.33
C TRP A 144 0.34 39.84 42.28
N GLU A 145 -0.30 41.01 42.28
CA GLU A 145 0.01 42.11 43.16
C GLU A 145 -1.28 42.64 43.82
N ARG A 146 -1.21 42.96 45.11
CA ARG A 146 -2.35 43.61 45.80
C ARG A 146 -2.40 45.08 45.42
N VAL A 147 -3.58 45.53 45.00
CA VAL A 147 -3.89 46.92 44.64
C VAL A 147 -5.09 47.39 45.46
N ASP A 148 -5.31 48.71 45.53
CA ASP A 148 -6.42 49.26 46.31
C ASP A 148 -7.76 48.64 45.86
N GLY A 149 -8.37 47.86 46.76
CA GLY A 149 -9.67 47.24 46.53
C GLY A 149 -9.66 45.86 45.85
N GLY A 150 -8.51 45.19 45.69
CA GLY A 150 -8.42 43.81 45.20
C GLY A 150 -7.02 43.38 44.74
N ILE A 151 -6.94 42.48 43.76
CA ILE A 151 -5.69 42.01 43.17
C ILE A 151 -5.57 42.37 41.68
N ARG A 152 -4.34 42.60 41.24
CA ARG A 152 -3.95 42.65 39.82
C ARG A 152 -3.23 41.36 39.47
N ILE A 153 -3.65 40.72 38.38
CA ILE A 153 -2.97 39.54 37.85
C ILE A 153 -2.01 40.01 36.76
N LEU A 154 -0.76 39.58 36.87
CA LEU A 154 0.31 39.82 35.90
C LEU A 154 0.60 38.48 35.23
N LEU A 155 0.37 38.42 33.92
CA LEU A 155 0.59 37.23 33.11
C LEU A 155 1.73 37.50 32.13
N ASP A 156 2.91 37.02 32.48
CA ASP A 156 4.07 37.06 31.58
C ASP A 156 4.01 35.82 30.68
N VAL A 157 3.78 36.02 29.38
CA VAL A 157 3.72 34.95 28.38
C VAL A 157 4.92 35.03 27.45
N LEU A 158 5.49 33.88 27.12
CA LEU A 158 6.41 33.72 26.01
C LEU A 158 5.67 33.01 24.89
N GLU A 159 5.31 33.73 23.84
CA GLU A 159 4.67 33.15 22.66
C GLU A 159 5.63 32.21 21.93
N ARG A 160 5.07 31.15 21.34
CA ARG A 160 5.79 30.32 20.40
C ARG A 160 5.98 31.08 19.08
N PRO A 161 7.18 31.04 18.48
CA PRO A 161 7.39 31.67 17.20
C PRO A 161 6.60 30.97 16.10
N ILE A 162 6.18 31.74 15.10
CA ILE A 162 5.45 31.24 13.93
C ILE A 162 6.46 30.59 12.97
N LEU A 163 6.17 29.36 12.56
CA LEU A 163 6.95 28.63 11.56
C LEU A 163 6.69 29.21 10.16
N ARG A 164 7.73 29.66 9.47
CA ARG A 164 7.63 30.27 8.13
C ARG A 164 8.01 29.30 7.02
N ASP A 165 9.17 28.68 7.14
CA ASP A 165 9.67 27.70 6.18
C ASP A 165 10.34 26.51 6.86
N ILE A 166 10.45 25.41 6.13
CA ILE A 166 11.24 24.23 6.50
C ILE A 166 12.32 24.03 5.44
N ARG A 167 13.56 24.01 5.88
CA ARG A 167 14.73 23.72 5.04
C ARG A 167 15.39 22.41 5.46
N PHE A 168 16.03 21.77 4.49
CA PHE A 168 16.89 20.62 4.70
C PHE A 168 18.28 20.99 4.18
N GLU A 169 19.29 20.82 5.01
CA GLU A 169 20.69 21.02 4.66
C GLU A 169 21.42 19.67 4.75
N GLY A 170 22.42 19.47 3.89
CA GLY A 170 23.19 18.21 3.85
C GLY A 170 22.60 17.11 2.96
N THR A 171 21.39 17.29 2.42
CA THR A 171 20.78 16.42 1.39
C THR A 171 21.03 16.96 -0.02
N GLU A 172 21.09 16.11 -1.05
CA GLU A 172 21.08 16.60 -2.45
C GLU A 172 19.77 17.39 -2.71
N ASP A 173 19.87 18.58 -3.34
CA ASP A 173 18.77 19.56 -3.50
C ASP A 173 17.45 18.99 -4.09
N GLY A 174 17.49 17.82 -4.73
CA GLY A 174 16.33 17.13 -5.29
C GLY A 174 15.49 16.31 -4.29
N ASP A 175 16.00 16.03 -3.08
CA ASP A 175 15.29 15.21 -2.09
C ASP A 175 14.37 16.02 -1.15
N LYS A 176 14.43 17.37 -1.16
CA LYS A 176 13.63 18.24 -0.27
C LYS A 176 12.13 17.96 -0.37
N ASP A 177 11.57 18.01 -1.58
CA ASP A 177 10.13 17.85 -1.80
C ASP A 177 9.68 16.43 -1.42
N GLY A 178 10.53 15.43 -1.65
CA GLY A 178 10.25 14.04 -1.29
C GLY A 178 10.27 13.81 0.23
N LEU A 179 11.16 14.45 0.96
CA LEU A 179 11.20 14.38 2.43
C LEU A 179 9.97 15.05 3.04
N LEU A 180 9.54 16.21 2.51
CA LEU A 180 8.33 16.90 2.95
C LEU A 180 7.07 16.05 2.71
N GLU A 181 6.90 15.50 1.51
CA GLU A 181 5.76 14.62 1.18
C GLU A 181 5.72 13.39 2.11
N ARG A 182 6.87 12.79 2.40
CA ARG A 182 6.97 11.64 3.33
C ARG A 182 6.62 12.01 4.77
N MET A 183 7.01 13.19 5.25
CA MET A 183 6.62 13.67 6.58
C MET A 183 5.11 13.88 6.69
N GLU A 184 4.47 14.39 5.64
CA GLU A 184 3.01 14.49 5.56
C GLU A 184 2.34 13.11 5.60
N LEU A 185 2.88 12.12 4.86
CA LEU A 185 2.39 10.73 4.85
C LEU A 185 2.49 10.04 6.21
N LEU A 186 3.45 10.41 7.05
CA LEU A 186 3.66 9.87 8.39
C LEU A 186 2.84 10.60 9.47
N GLU A 187 1.83 11.37 9.05
CA GLU A 187 0.90 12.09 9.92
C GLU A 187 1.61 13.05 10.89
N ILE A 188 2.72 13.66 10.45
CA ILE A 188 3.32 14.83 11.11
C ILE A 188 2.95 16.05 10.27
N PRO A 189 1.69 16.51 10.28
CA PRO A 189 1.30 17.69 9.52
C PRO A 189 1.99 18.90 10.15
N ILE A 190 3.00 19.39 9.45
CA ILE A 190 3.64 20.65 9.76
C ILE A 190 2.99 21.71 8.89
N ALA A 191 2.04 22.45 9.46
CA ALA A 191 1.43 23.57 8.79
C ALA A 191 2.36 24.79 8.87
N LEU A 192 2.67 25.37 7.72
CA LEU A 192 3.31 26.68 7.65
C LEU A 192 2.36 27.75 8.21
N ASP A 193 2.93 28.86 8.68
CA ASP A 193 2.22 29.99 9.29
C ASP A 193 1.44 29.62 10.57
N GLN A 194 1.90 28.60 11.31
CA GLN A 194 1.39 28.22 12.62
C GLN A 194 2.50 28.29 13.69
N PRO A 195 2.16 28.43 14.98
CA PRO A 195 3.14 28.33 16.06
C PRO A 195 3.89 26.99 16.00
N ILE A 196 5.21 27.02 16.16
CA ILE A 196 6.04 25.81 16.14
C ILE A 196 5.70 24.89 17.32
N ASP A 197 5.54 23.59 17.04
CA ASP A 197 5.46 22.56 18.08
C ASP A 197 6.78 21.79 18.13
N ARG A 198 7.65 22.15 19.06
CA ARG A 198 8.97 21.50 19.24
C ARG A 198 8.89 20.00 19.51
N ARG A 199 7.78 19.50 20.08
CA ARG A 199 7.59 18.05 20.26
C ARG A 199 7.37 17.37 18.92
N ARG A 200 6.61 18.00 18.01
CA ARG A 200 6.46 17.51 16.63
C ARG A 200 7.77 17.61 15.86
N MET A 201 8.57 18.67 16.06
CA MET A 201 9.89 18.80 15.41
C MET A 201 10.87 17.73 15.89
N SER A 202 10.93 17.46 17.19
CA SER A 202 11.75 16.37 17.74
C SER A 202 11.27 15.00 17.24
N ARG A 203 9.95 14.78 17.15
CA ARG A 203 9.43 13.55 16.55
C ARG A 203 9.75 13.45 15.06
N ALA A 204 9.69 14.57 14.33
CA ALA A 204 10.09 14.64 12.93
C ALA A 204 11.55 14.27 12.74
N GLU A 205 12.44 14.77 13.61
CA GLU A 205 13.87 14.41 13.62
C GLU A 205 14.08 12.89 13.80
N GLU A 206 13.42 12.28 14.78
CA GLU A 206 13.49 10.83 15.03
C GLU A 206 12.97 10.02 13.82
N VAL A 207 11.85 10.46 13.26
CA VAL A 207 11.19 9.78 12.14
C VAL A 207 11.99 9.92 10.85
N LEU A 208 12.51 11.10 10.55
CA LEU A 208 13.42 11.33 9.42
C LEU A 208 14.69 10.51 9.56
N THR A 209 15.26 10.45 10.77
CA THR A 209 16.43 9.61 11.05
C THR A 209 16.13 8.13 10.79
N ALA A 210 15.04 7.60 11.35
CA ALA A 210 14.65 6.19 11.16
C ALA A 210 14.33 5.87 9.68
N MET A 211 13.71 6.81 8.97
CA MET A 211 13.38 6.68 7.55
C MET A 211 14.64 6.67 6.67
N LEU A 212 15.58 7.60 6.89
CA LEU A 212 16.84 7.65 6.15
C LEU A 212 17.72 6.42 6.44
N GLN A 213 17.72 5.94 7.69
CA GLN A 213 18.35 4.66 8.05
C GLN A 213 17.72 3.49 7.30
N GLY A 214 16.38 3.43 7.22
CA GLY A 214 15.66 2.32 6.64
C GLY A 214 15.63 2.31 5.10
N GLU A 215 15.24 3.40 4.46
CA GLU A 215 15.05 3.45 3.01
C GLU A 215 16.37 3.64 2.26
N GLU A 216 17.21 4.55 2.76
CA GLU A 216 18.48 4.90 2.11
C GLU A 216 19.65 4.05 2.60
N GLY A 217 19.47 3.26 3.66
CA GLY A 217 20.51 2.42 4.24
C GLY A 217 21.61 3.23 4.95
N LEU A 218 21.28 4.46 5.37
CA LEU A 218 22.20 5.39 6.00
C LEU A 218 22.27 5.13 7.51
N GLN A 219 22.96 4.05 7.91
CA GLN A 219 23.03 3.60 9.31
C GLN A 219 23.59 4.65 10.29
N PHE A 220 24.42 5.56 9.79
CA PHE A 220 25.08 6.59 10.60
C PHE A 220 24.47 7.98 10.40
N VAL A 221 23.28 8.06 9.77
CA VAL A 221 22.62 9.34 9.59
C VAL A 221 22.26 9.96 10.93
N GLN A 222 22.54 11.24 11.06
CA GLN A 222 22.07 12.07 12.16
C GLN A 222 21.29 13.22 11.55
N VAL A 223 20.03 13.34 11.93
CA VAL A 223 19.22 14.52 11.63
C VAL A 223 19.20 15.34 12.90
N ASN A 224 19.52 16.62 12.82
CA ASN A 224 19.29 17.58 13.90
C ASN A 224 18.45 18.72 13.35
N TYR A 225 17.51 19.25 14.12
CA TYR A 225 16.83 20.49 13.72
C TYR A 225 17.35 21.69 14.50
N SER A 226 17.39 22.84 13.85
CA SER A 226 17.66 24.14 14.45
C SER A 226 16.58 25.16 14.06
N GLU A 227 16.34 26.12 14.94
CA GLU A 227 15.48 27.27 14.68
C GLU A 227 16.37 28.44 14.23
N GLU A 228 16.15 28.93 13.01
CA GLU A 228 16.89 30.05 12.43
C GLU A 228 15.97 31.23 12.12
N PRO A 229 16.48 32.48 12.12
CA PRO A 229 15.70 33.62 11.65
C PRO A 229 15.37 33.48 10.16
N PRO A 230 14.16 33.87 9.72
CA PRO A 230 13.78 33.80 8.32
C PRO A 230 14.70 34.58 7.38
N LEU A 231 15.09 33.99 6.25
CA LEU A 231 15.97 34.63 5.26
C LEU A 231 15.35 35.87 4.61
N ASP A 232 14.02 35.94 4.56
CA ASP A 232 13.26 37.07 4.05
C ASP A 232 13.15 38.23 5.05
N GLY A 233 13.65 38.05 6.28
CA GLY A 233 13.58 39.03 7.37
C GLY A 233 12.20 39.18 7.99
N SER A 234 11.28 38.25 7.74
CA SER A 234 9.95 38.22 8.36
C SER A 234 10.03 37.84 9.86
N SER A 235 8.97 38.18 10.60
CA SER A 235 8.84 37.76 12.01
C SER A 235 8.41 36.29 12.07
N GLY A 236 9.20 35.46 12.77
CA GLY A 236 8.98 34.02 12.90
C GLY A 236 10.30 33.27 13.02
N VAL A 237 10.25 31.97 12.76
CA VAL A 237 11.44 31.09 12.65
C VAL A 237 11.31 30.20 11.42
N ASP A 238 12.43 29.93 10.78
CA ASP A 238 12.61 28.83 9.84
C ASP A 238 13.16 27.63 10.61
N VAL A 239 12.65 26.45 10.33
CA VAL A 239 13.22 25.20 10.87
C VAL A 239 14.16 24.62 9.83
N VAL A 240 15.42 24.43 10.21
CA VAL A 240 16.43 23.82 9.35
C VAL A 240 16.76 22.44 9.91
N PHE A 241 16.50 21.40 9.13
CA PHE A 241 16.96 20.04 9.40
C PHE A 241 18.34 19.85 8.78
N ASP A 242 19.38 19.81 9.61
CA ASP A 242 20.74 19.45 9.23
C ASP A 242 20.86 17.91 9.19
N VAL A 243 21.03 17.37 7.99
CA VAL A 243 21.13 15.93 7.73
C VAL A 243 22.58 15.58 7.46
N VAL A 244 23.21 14.92 8.42
CA VAL A 244 24.54 14.33 8.24
C VAL A 244 24.37 12.89 7.81
N GLU A 245 24.42 12.60 6.50
CA GLU A 245 24.15 11.25 5.95
C GLU A 245 25.08 10.15 6.49
N GLY A 246 26.35 10.47 6.74
CA GLY A 246 27.38 9.49 7.10
C GLY A 246 27.73 8.52 5.95
N ASP A 247 28.51 7.48 6.25
CA ASP A 247 28.90 6.47 5.25
C ASP A 247 27.72 5.55 4.90
N ARG A 248 27.51 5.32 3.59
CA ARG A 248 26.55 4.32 3.12
C ARG A 248 27.09 2.92 3.38
N VAL A 249 26.34 2.09 4.10
CA VAL A 249 26.76 0.71 4.42
C VAL A 249 25.80 -0.29 3.78
N ARG A 250 26.35 -1.25 3.05
CA ARG A 250 25.58 -2.31 2.39
C ARG A 250 25.79 -3.64 3.09
N ILE A 251 24.77 -4.48 3.05
CA ILE A 251 24.81 -5.86 3.54
C ILE A 251 25.71 -6.69 2.62
N GLU A 252 26.82 -7.19 3.16
CA GLU A 252 27.70 -8.12 2.43
C GLU A 252 27.24 -9.56 2.62
N ASN A 253 26.85 -9.93 3.85
CA ASN A 253 26.39 -11.27 4.16
C ASN A 253 25.22 -11.29 5.14
N VAL A 254 24.32 -12.27 4.97
CA VAL A 254 23.25 -12.58 5.92
C VAL A 254 23.38 -14.03 6.33
N TYR A 255 23.57 -14.25 7.62
CA TYR A 255 23.74 -15.57 8.22
C TYR A 255 22.61 -15.90 9.18
N PHE A 256 22.04 -17.08 9.03
CA PHE A 256 20.95 -17.56 9.87
C PHE A 256 21.46 -18.63 10.85
N GLU A 257 21.32 -18.40 12.15
CA GLU A 257 21.81 -19.32 13.17
C GLU A 257 20.69 -20.23 13.66
N GLY A 258 20.99 -21.51 13.91
CA GLY A 258 19.98 -22.44 14.41
C GLY A 258 18.99 -22.95 13.35
N ALA A 259 19.14 -22.52 12.10
CA ALA A 259 18.40 -23.10 10.98
C ALA A 259 18.97 -24.48 10.57
N THR A 260 18.10 -25.48 10.54
CA THR A 260 18.40 -26.84 10.05
C THR A 260 17.43 -27.30 8.95
N ALA A 261 16.22 -26.74 8.91
CA ALA A 261 15.19 -27.11 7.94
C ALA A 261 15.47 -26.57 6.53
N PHE A 262 16.10 -25.39 6.43
CA PHE A 262 16.44 -24.74 5.17
C PHE A 262 17.94 -24.52 5.04
N SER A 263 18.42 -24.49 3.79
CA SER A 263 19.77 -24.02 3.51
C SER A 263 19.86 -22.50 3.65
N GLN A 264 21.06 -21.99 3.97
CA GLN A 264 21.34 -20.55 4.03
C GLN A 264 20.92 -19.81 2.76
N LYS A 265 21.06 -20.46 1.59
CA LYS A 265 20.68 -19.88 0.30
C LYS A 265 19.16 -19.72 0.15
N GLU A 266 18.38 -20.68 0.65
CA GLU A 266 16.91 -20.62 0.63
C GLU A 266 16.40 -19.55 1.58
N LEU A 267 16.96 -19.46 2.80
CA LEU A 267 16.60 -18.42 3.76
C LEU A 267 16.87 -17.01 3.19
N ARG A 268 18.01 -16.82 2.52
CA ARG A 268 18.31 -15.57 1.81
C ARG A 268 17.35 -15.26 0.66
N TRP A 269 16.76 -16.26 0.04
CA TRP A 269 15.76 -16.07 -1.01
C TRP A 269 14.39 -15.72 -0.45
N ILE A 270 14.06 -16.24 0.73
CA ILE A 270 12.82 -15.94 1.46
C ILE A 270 12.85 -14.51 2.02
N THR A 271 14.00 -14.06 2.51
CA THR A 271 14.22 -12.66 2.94
C THR A 271 14.41 -11.73 1.74
N LYS A 272 13.36 -11.00 1.38
CA LYS A 272 13.32 -10.16 0.19
C LYS A 272 13.91 -8.77 0.43
N LYS A 273 13.89 -8.28 1.66
CA LYS A 273 14.29 -6.92 2.05
C LYS A 273 15.64 -6.87 2.76
N THR A 274 16.15 -8.00 3.22
CA THR A 274 17.40 -8.17 3.96
C THR A 274 18.28 -9.15 3.19
N GLY A 275 18.80 -8.71 2.04
CA GLY A 275 19.56 -9.53 1.11
C GLY A 275 21.03 -9.16 1.03
N GLU A 276 21.86 -10.10 0.58
CA GLU A 276 23.26 -9.83 0.25
C GLU A 276 23.36 -8.93 -0.99
N HIS A 277 24.35 -8.03 -0.99
CA HIS A 277 24.66 -7.22 -2.15
C HIS A 277 25.02 -8.10 -3.37
N TRP A 278 24.33 -7.88 -4.49
CA TRP A 278 24.58 -8.58 -5.75
C TRP A 278 24.47 -7.64 -6.95
N LEU A 279 24.81 -8.13 -8.14
CA LEU A 279 24.97 -7.30 -9.35
C LEU A 279 23.73 -6.46 -9.75
N LEU A 280 22.51 -6.83 -9.37
CA LEU A 280 21.29 -6.02 -9.60
C LEU A 280 20.71 -5.37 -8.34
N SER A 281 21.45 -5.30 -7.23
CA SER A 281 21.00 -4.60 -6.02
C SER A 281 20.72 -3.11 -6.26
N PHE A 282 21.30 -2.50 -7.30
CA PHE A 282 20.97 -1.11 -7.68
C PHE A 282 19.50 -0.90 -8.11
N VAL A 283 18.82 -1.97 -8.60
CA VAL A 283 17.39 -1.92 -8.97
C VAL A 283 16.51 -2.30 -7.79
N THR A 284 16.90 -3.36 -7.07
CA THR A 284 16.08 -3.96 -6.01
C THR A 284 16.22 -3.27 -4.66
N LYS A 285 17.35 -2.58 -4.42
CA LYS A 285 17.70 -1.89 -3.17
C LYS A 285 17.54 -2.76 -1.91
N ASN A 286 17.67 -4.08 -2.05
CA ASN A 286 17.47 -5.06 -0.97
C ASN A 286 18.73 -5.34 -0.14
N ASP A 287 19.84 -4.68 -0.47
CA ASP A 287 21.14 -4.77 0.18
C ASP A 287 21.34 -3.71 1.28
N ARG A 288 20.26 -3.06 1.69
CA ARG A 288 20.20 -2.03 2.72
C ARG A 288 19.45 -2.60 3.91
N TYR A 289 20.08 -2.61 5.08
CA TYR A 289 19.40 -3.10 6.28
C TYR A 289 18.44 -2.03 6.82
N SER A 290 17.19 -2.42 7.03
CA SER A 290 16.17 -1.58 7.66
C SER A 290 15.36 -2.39 8.68
N PRO A 291 15.06 -1.85 9.87
CA PRO A 291 14.21 -2.53 10.84
C PRO A 291 12.84 -2.93 10.26
N ALA A 292 12.17 -2.01 9.56
CA ALA A 292 10.87 -2.29 8.94
C ALA A 292 10.95 -3.34 7.82
N GLY A 293 12.02 -3.33 7.02
CA GLY A 293 12.27 -4.37 6.02
C GLY A 293 12.52 -5.74 6.66
N PHE A 294 13.23 -5.77 7.78
CA PHE A 294 13.47 -7.00 8.54
C PHE A 294 12.17 -7.55 9.15
N GLU A 295 11.27 -6.72 9.70
CA GLU A 295 9.96 -7.17 10.20
C GLU A 295 9.13 -7.84 9.09
N PHE A 296 9.14 -7.27 7.88
CA PHE A 296 8.50 -7.89 6.73
C PHE A 296 9.12 -9.24 6.37
N ASP A 297 10.45 -9.34 6.42
CA ASP A 297 11.15 -10.59 6.17
C ASP A 297 10.96 -11.64 7.28
N GLN A 298 10.83 -11.20 8.54
CA GLN A 298 10.51 -12.05 9.69
C GLN A 298 9.16 -12.73 9.49
N GLN A 299 8.15 -11.99 9.01
CA GLN A 299 6.85 -12.57 8.66
C GLN A 299 6.96 -13.55 7.49
N ASN A 300 7.74 -13.25 6.44
CA ASN A 300 7.95 -14.16 5.33
C ASN A 300 8.62 -15.47 5.78
N LEU A 301 9.65 -15.38 6.60
CA LEU A 301 10.33 -16.53 7.20
C LEU A 301 9.36 -17.35 8.05
N ALA A 302 8.64 -16.70 8.99
CA ALA A 302 7.68 -17.37 9.85
C ALA A 302 6.60 -18.09 9.02
N ASN A 303 6.08 -17.45 7.98
CA ASN A 303 5.08 -18.05 7.09
C ASN A 303 5.64 -19.26 6.33
N GLU A 304 6.88 -19.19 5.86
CA GLU A 304 7.52 -20.30 5.14
C GLU A 304 7.80 -21.49 6.07
N TYR A 305 8.27 -21.24 7.29
CA TYR A 305 8.46 -22.26 8.32
C TYR A 305 7.13 -22.90 8.73
N ARG A 306 6.07 -22.09 8.94
CA ARG A 306 4.72 -22.59 9.23
C ARG A 306 4.13 -23.40 8.07
N ARG A 307 4.53 -23.12 6.82
CA ARG A 307 4.17 -23.94 5.65
C ARG A 307 4.76 -25.35 5.71
N LEU A 308 5.91 -25.50 6.39
CA LEU A 308 6.57 -26.79 6.61
C LEU A 308 6.21 -27.43 7.96
N GLY A 309 5.20 -26.94 8.68
CA GLY A 309 4.74 -27.53 9.93
C GLY A 309 5.52 -27.10 11.19
N TYR A 310 6.35 -26.07 11.13
CA TYR A 310 7.02 -25.49 12.30
C TYR A 310 6.13 -24.40 12.91
N LEU A 311 5.29 -24.78 13.89
CA LEU A 311 4.33 -23.85 14.52
C LEU A 311 4.97 -22.89 15.52
N GLU A 312 6.01 -23.36 16.21
CA GLU A 312 6.68 -22.65 17.31
C GLU A 312 7.98 -21.98 16.86
N ILE A 313 8.08 -21.62 15.57
CA ILE A 313 9.23 -20.89 15.03
C ILE A 313 9.38 -19.55 15.76
N ASP A 314 10.55 -19.35 16.37
CA ASP A 314 10.94 -18.11 17.02
C ASP A 314 12.12 -17.49 16.27
N ILE A 315 11.93 -16.25 15.82
CA ILE A 315 12.91 -15.49 15.04
C ILE A 315 13.37 -14.34 15.92
N GLY A 316 14.61 -14.43 16.39
CA GLY A 316 15.18 -13.43 17.29
C GLY A 316 15.57 -12.14 16.57
N ILE A 317 16.00 -11.16 17.37
CA ILE A 317 16.46 -9.85 16.90
C ILE A 317 17.78 -10.05 16.14
N PRO A 318 17.95 -9.43 14.96
CA PRO A 318 19.17 -9.55 14.17
C PRO A 318 20.32 -8.81 14.85
N GLU A 319 21.47 -9.48 14.93
CA GLU A 319 22.73 -8.88 15.35
C GLU A 319 23.42 -8.31 14.10
N VAL A 320 23.64 -6.99 14.08
CA VAL A 320 24.25 -6.29 12.95
C VAL A 320 25.67 -5.87 13.34
N GLU A 321 26.65 -6.39 12.61
CA GLU A 321 28.06 -6.06 12.79
C GLU A 321 28.60 -5.27 11.58
N VAL A 322 29.33 -4.19 11.86
CA VAL A 322 29.96 -3.35 10.83
C VAL A 322 31.43 -3.74 10.71
N TYR A 323 31.86 -4.12 9.50
CA TYR A 323 33.24 -4.43 9.19
C TYR A 323 33.82 -3.40 8.21
N GLU A 324 35.02 -2.91 8.50
CA GLU A 324 35.76 -2.06 7.57
C GLU A 324 36.53 -2.93 6.57
N ILE A 325 36.32 -2.69 5.28
CA ILE A 325 37.03 -3.38 4.20
C ILE A 325 37.93 -2.37 3.50
N ASN A 326 39.23 -2.60 3.54
CA ASN A 326 40.20 -1.84 2.77
C ASN A 326 40.11 -2.23 1.28
N ARG A 327 39.25 -1.55 0.52
CA ARG A 327 39.22 -1.65 -0.95
C ARG A 327 39.97 -0.47 -1.60
N PRO A 328 40.81 -0.72 -2.61
CA PRO A 328 41.47 0.37 -3.35
C PRO A 328 40.43 1.27 -4.04
N TRP A 329 40.59 2.58 -3.87
CA TRP A 329 39.84 3.58 -4.63
C TRP A 329 40.05 3.34 -6.15
N PRO A 330 39.00 3.37 -7.00
CA PRO A 330 37.68 3.99 -6.80
C PRO A 330 36.51 3.00 -6.57
N LEU A 331 36.77 1.77 -6.09
CA LEU A 331 35.84 0.63 -6.28
C LEU A 331 35.07 0.11 -5.05
N GLY A 332 34.82 0.90 -4.00
CA GLY A 332 33.85 0.43 -3.00
C GLY A 332 33.65 1.29 -1.76
N ASP A 333 32.49 1.07 -1.15
CA ASP A 333 32.16 1.50 0.21
C ASP A 333 33.19 0.90 1.19
N THR A 334 33.71 1.72 2.11
CA THR A 334 34.74 1.33 3.08
C THR A 334 34.21 0.44 4.20
N ARG A 335 32.88 0.36 4.35
CA ARG A 335 32.18 -0.37 5.42
C ARG A 335 31.15 -1.35 4.84
N ARG A 336 31.01 -2.51 5.47
CA ARG A 336 30.01 -3.55 5.14
C ARG A 336 29.27 -4.02 6.39
N LEU A 337 27.99 -4.35 6.23
CA LEU A 337 27.17 -4.98 7.27
C LEU A 337 27.18 -6.49 7.12
N TYR A 338 27.35 -7.16 8.25
CA TYR A 338 27.09 -8.59 8.42
C TYR A 338 25.90 -8.72 9.35
N VAL A 339 24.83 -9.35 8.85
CA VAL A 339 23.58 -9.50 9.59
C VAL A 339 23.45 -10.94 10.03
N ARG A 340 23.39 -11.18 11.34
CA ARG A 340 23.24 -12.50 11.94
C ARG A 340 21.86 -12.61 12.56
N ILE A 341 21.06 -13.56 12.09
CA ILE A 341 19.67 -13.74 12.48
C ILE A 341 19.55 -15.04 13.28
N PRO A 342 19.35 -15.00 14.61
CA PRO A 342 19.13 -16.19 15.41
C PRO A 342 17.74 -16.77 15.19
N LEU A 343 17.64 -18.06 14.93
CA LEU A 343 16.40 -18.80 14.70
C LEU A 343 16.29 -20.00 15.66
N LYS A 344 15.08 -20.25 16.14
CA LYS A 344 14.72 -21.46 16.88
C LYS A 344 13.51 -22.10 16.21
N GLU A 345 13.75 -23.15 15.44
CA GLU A 345 12.75 -23.75 14.54
C GLU A 345 11.60 -24.45 15.28
N GLY A 346 11.88 -25.08 16.41
CA GLY A 346 10.92 -25.93 17.11
C GLY A 346 10.71 -27.30 16.42
N PRO A 347 9.82 -28.15 16.96
CA PRO A 347 9.49 -29.42 16.34
C PRO A 347 8.64 -29.24 15.07
N GLN A 348 8.79 -30.17 14.12
CA GLN A 348 7.94 -30.24 12.93
C GLN A 348 6.68 -31.05 13.24
N TYR A 349 5.52 -30.47 13.01
CA TYR A 349 4.22 -31.11 13.22
C TYR A 349 3.65 -31.70 11.91
N ARG A 350 3.03 -32.86 12.03
CA ARG A 350 2.19 -33.48 10.99
C ARG A 350 0.72 -33.27 11.30
N LEU A 351 -0.11 -33.25 10.25
CA LEU A 351 -1.56 -33.17 10.41
C LEU A 351 -2.08 -34.44 11.09
N GLY A 352 -2.80 -34.27 12.21
CA GLY A 352 -3.58 -35.31 12.84
C GLY A 352 -4.99 -35.37 12.26
N LYS A 353 -6.00 -35.22 13.11
CA LYS A 353 -7.40 -35.20 12.72
C LYS A 353 -7.89 -33.80 12.40
N ILE A 354 -8.80 -33.73 11.43
CA ILE A 354 -9.57 -32.51 11.14
C ILE A 354 -10.92 -32.65 11.83
N LEU A 355 -11.22 -31.72 12.73
CA LEU A 355 -12.49 -31.59 13.41
C LEU A 355 -13.17 -30.32 12.90
N VAL A 356 -14.49 -30.38 12.68
CA VAL A 356 -15.27 -29.22 12.27
C VAL A 356 -16.41 -29.07 13.27
N GLU A 357 -16.57 -27.86 13.83
CA GLU A 357 -17.61 -27.56 14.79
C GLU A 357 -18.38 -26.30 14.39
N GLY A 358 -19.67 -26.23 14.77
CA GLY A 358 -20.52 -25.06 14.55
C GLY A 358 -21.16 -24.95 13.16
N ASN A 359 -21.05 -25.99 12.34
CA ASN A 359 -21.75 -26.13 11.06
C ASN A 359 -23.13 -26.80 11.24
N GLU A 360 -24.19 -26.09 10.88
CA GLU A 360 -25.56 -26.60 10.78
C GLU A 360 -25.96 -26.84 9.30
N ARG A 361 -25.37 -26.08 8.38
CA ARG A 361 -25.75 -26.05 6.96
C ARG A 361 -25.13 -27.15 6.11
N PHE A 362 -23.86 -27.46 6.35
CA PHE A 362 -23.08 -28.44 5.58
C PHE A 362 -22.58 -29.55 6.51
N PRO A 363 -22.46 -30.80 6.01
CA PRO A 363 -21.89 -31.89 6.79
C PRO A 363 -20.37 -31.74 6.95
N ASP A 364 -19.84 -32.22 8.07
CA ASP A 364 -18.43 -32.14 8.45
C ASP A 364 -17.53 -32.70 7.34
N GLU A 365 -17.90 -33.83 6.73
CA GLU A 365 -17.09 -34.49 5.70
C GLU A 365 -16.94 -33.64 4.44
N ALA A 366 -17.97 -32.85 4.09
CA ALA A 366 -17.91 -31.99 2.92
C ALA A 366 -16.98 -30.80 3.15
N LEU A 367 -16.93 -30.27 4.38
CA LEU A 367 -16.06 -29.16 4.75
C LEU A 367 -14.61 -29.66 4.93
N ALA A 368 -14.42 -30.79 5.61
CA ALA A 368 -13.11 -31.40 5.76
C ALA A 368 -12.46 -31.76 4.40
N ALA A 369 -13.26 -32.16 3.40
CA ALA A 369 -12.77 -32.45 2.06
C ALA A 369 -12.23 -31.22 1.29
N LEU A 370 -12.49 -29.99 1.76
CA LEU A 370 -11.92 -28.77 1.17
C LEU A 370 -10.47 -28.52 1.61
N VAL A 371 -10.03 -29.19 2.68
CA VAL A 371 -8.66 -29.06 3.18
C VAL A 371 -7.73 -29.85 2.25
N PRO A 372 -6.72 -29.23 1.64
CA PRO A 372 -5.85 -29.87 0.65
C PRO A 372 -4.75 -30.73 1.28
N LEU A 373 -5.03 -31.39 2.42
CA LEU A 373 -4.08 -32.16 3.22
C LEU A 373 -4.73 -33.46 3.71
N ASN A 374 -3.96 -34.54 3.78
CA ASN A 374 -4.39 -35.80 4.38
C ASN A 374 -3.74 -35.98 5.77
N GLU A 375 -4.36 -36.81 6.60
CA GLU A 375 -3.79 -37.21 7.90
C GLU A 375 -2.38 -37.82 7.70
N GLY A 376 -1.40 -37.32 8.47
CA GLY A 376 0.01 -37.69 8.39
C GLY A 376 0.87 -36.83 7.45
N ASP A 377 0.26 -36.00 6.60
CA ASP A 377 0.98 -35.01 5.80
C ASP A 377 1.64 -33.95 6.70
N ILE A 378 2.64 -33.23 6.18
CA ILE A 378 3.23 -32.11 6.91
C ILE A 378 2.15 -31.04 7.08
N LEU A 379 2.04 -30.48 8.28
CA LEU A 379 1.02 -29.49 8.60
C LEU A 379 1.31 -28.17 7.88
N ASP A 380 0.66 -27.93 6.75
CA ASP A 380 0.76 -26.67 6.02
C ASP A 380 -0.30 -25.67 6.50
N ILE A 381 0.12 -24.69 7.31
CA ILE A 381 -0.77 -23.61 7.79
C ILE A 381 -1.36 -22.80 6.64
N LYS A 382 -0.63 -22.58 5.55
CA LYS A 382 -1.18 -21.88 4.38
C LYS A 382 -2.33 -22.68 3.77
N GLY A 383 -2.17 -23.99 3.67
CA GLY A 383 -3.24 -24.89 3.22
C GLY A 383 -4.50 -24.80 4.09
N LEU A 384 -4.35 -24.66 5.41
CA LEU A 384 -5.48 -24.49 6.34
C LEU A 384 -6.19 -23.14 6.17
N VAL A 385 -5.43 -22.05 5.97
CA VAL A 385 -5.98 -20.71 5.71
C VAL A 385 -6.68 -20.66 4.34
N ASP A 386 -6.10 -21.29 3.33
CA ASP A 386 -6.70 -21.39 2.00
C ASP A 386 -8.01 -22.22 2.07
N ALA A 387 -8.06 -23.27 2.88
CA ALA A 387 -9.28 -24.04 3.15
C ALA A 387 -10.33 -23.23 3.92
N THR A 388 -9.92 -22.47 4.94
CA THR A 388 -10.79 -21.53 5.68
C THR A 388 -11.48 -20.56 4.71
N THR A 389 -10.69 -19.95 3.82
CA THR A 389 -11.19 -19.05 2.77
C THR A 389 -12.14 -19.77 1.81
N ALA A 390 -11.88 -21.04 1.47
CA ALA A 390 -12.77 -21.83 0.63
C ALA A 390 -14.11 -22.13 1.32
N MET A 391 -14.09 -22.46 2.61
CA MET A 391 -15.29 -22.65 3.43
C MET A 391 -16.11 -21.36 3.51
N GLU A 392 -15.47 -20.24 3.87
CA GLU A 392 -16.12 -18.92 3.93
C GLU A 392 -16.75 -18.53 2.59
N ASN A 393 -16.08 -18.79 1.47
CA ASN A 393 -16.63 -18.52 0.13
C ASN A 393 -17.86 -19.39 -0.19
N ILE A 394 -17.86 -20.65 0.24
CA ILE A 394 -19.02 -21.54 0.08
C ILE A 394 -20.19 -21.01 0.90
N TYR A 395 -20.00 -20.76 2.20
CA TYR A 395 -21.04 -20.16 3.06
C TYR A 395 -21.52 -18.81 2.52
N GLY A 396 -20.58 -17.95 2.11
CA GLY A 396 -20.86 -16.66 1.50
C GLY A 396 -21.74 -16.77 0.26
N ASN A 397 -21.64 -17.85 -0.53
CA ASN A 397 -22.50 -18.10 -1.70
C ASN A 397 -23.94 -18.53 -1.36
N PHE A 398 -24.18 -18.97 -0.13
CA PHE A 398 -25.52 -19.30 0.38
C PHE A 398 -26.11 -18.19 1.25
N GLY A 399 -25.51 -17.00 1.22
CA GLY A 399 -26.01 -15.79 1.87
C GLY A 399 -25.40 -15.50 3.23
N TYR A 400 -24.49 -16.32 3.74
CA TYR A 400 -23.85 -16.08 5.04
C TYR A 400 -22.73 -15.04 4.90
N PHE A 401 -23.07 -13.75 4.97
CA PHE A 401 -22.10 -12.65 4.82
C PHE A 401 -21.11 -12.56 6.00
N GLN A 402 -21.59 -12.75 7.22
CA GLN A 402 -20.78 -12.64 8.45
C GLN A 402 -20.31 -14.01 8.96
N VAL A 403 -20.13 -14.99 8.08
CA VAL A 403 -19.56 -16.27 8.49
C VAL A 403 -18.12 -16.05 8.99
N VAL A 404 -17.78 -16.67 10.12
CA VAL A 404 -16.41 -16.67 10.63
C VAL A 404 -15.96 -18.12 10.72
N VAL A 405 -14.85 -18.45 10.06
CA VAL A 405 -14.22 -19.76 10.16
C VAL A 405 -12.83 -19.58 10.77
N ALA A 406 -12.57 -20.24 11.88
CA ALA A 406 -11.29 -20.15 12.58
C ALA A 406 -10.60 -21.52 12.62
N PRO A 407 -9.43 -21.71 11.95
CA PRO A 407 -8.62 -22.90 12.11
C PRO A 407 -7.78 -22.82 13.39
N ILE A 408 -8.04 -23.72 14.34
CA ILE A 408 -7.32 -23.82 15.62
C ILE A 408 -6.46 -25.10 15.58
N PRO A 409 -5.14 -24.98 15.32
CA PRO A 409 -4.24 -26.11 15.45
C PRO A 409 -3.99 -26.41 16.93
N ILE A 410 -4.16 -27.66 17.33
CA ILE A 410 -3.94 -28.19 18.68
C ILE A 410 -2.69 -29.08 18.61
N PRO A 411 -1.49 -28.52 18.85
CA PRO A 411 -0.25 -29.28 18.77
C PRO A 411 -0.10 -30.26 19.94
N ASP A 412 0.30 -31.49 19.63
CA ASP A 412 0.78 -32.47 20.60
C ASP A 412 2.27 -32.75 20.35
N ALA A 413 3.11 -32.13 21.18
CA ALA A 413 4.56 -32.24 21.09
C ALA A 413 5.08 -33.67 21.34
N ALA A 414 4.31 -34.53 22.02
CA ALA A 414 4.73 -35.91 22.32
C ALA A 414 4.62 -36.82 21.08
N SER A 415 3.58 -36.62 20.27
CA SER A 415 3.31 -37.38 19.05
C SER A 415 3.85 -36.69 17.78
N ALA A 416 4.31 -35.44 17.88
CA ALA A 416 4.68 -34.59 16.75
C ALA A 416 3.56 -34.46 15.72
N THR A 417 2.31 -34.53 16.19
CA THR A 417 1.10 -34.31 15.39
C THR A 417 0.33 -33.12 15.95
N ALA A 418 -0.40 -32.41 15.09
CA ALA A 418 -1.36 -31.41 15.52
C ALA A 418 -2.72 -31.71 14.90
N ASP A 419 -3.73 -31.85 15.74
CA ASP A 419 -5.12 -31.89 15.29
C ASP A 419 -5.54 -30.46 14.91
N VAL A 420 -6.44 -30.31 13.95
CA VAL A 420 -6.93 -29.01 13.51
C VAL A 420 -8.44 -28.97 13.70
N GLU A 421 -8.89 -28.05 14.54
CA GLU A 421 -10.30 -27.79 14.78
C GLU A 421 -10.74 -26.54 14.01
N TYR A 422 -11.71 -26.68 13.11
CA TYR A 422 -12.34 -25.56 12.42
C TYR A 422 -13.61 -25.16 13.17
N LEU A 423 -13.55 -24.03 13.88
CA LEU A 423 -14.71 -23.46 14.55
C LEU A 423 -15.44 -22.53 13.58
N ILE A 424 -16.70 -22.86 13.26
CA ILE A 424 -17.54 -22.13 12.30
C ILE A 424 -18.67 -21.42 13.06
N THR A 425 -18.83 -20.12 12.79
CA THR A 425 -19.98 -19.35 13.25
C THR A 425 -20.76 -18.86 12.04
N GLU A 426 -21.88 -19.52 11.72
CA GLU A 426 -22.63 -19.27 10.48
C GLU A 426 -23.29 -17.88 10.43
N ASN A 427 -23.81 -17.38 11.56
CA ASN A 427 -24.59 -16.13 11.63
C ASN A 427 -25.84 -16.12 10.70
N PRO A 428 -26.67 -15.05 10.69
CA PRO A 428 -27.84 -14.96 9.82
C PRO A 428 -27.50 -14.95 8.32
N VAL A 429 -28.48 -15.34 7.50
CA VAL A 429 -28.41 -15.28 6.04
C VAL A 429 -28.79 -13.86 5.57
N TYR A 430 -28.06 -13.29 4.64
CA TYR A 430 -28.29 -11.93 4.16
C TYR A 430 -28.76 -11.90 2.71
N THR A 431 -29.68 -10.98 2.41
CA THR A 431 -30.08 -10.61 1.05
C THR A 431 -29.58 -9.22 0.71
N VAL A 432 -29.21 -8.99 -0.56
CA VAL A 432 -28.77 -7.68 -1.03
C VAL A 432 -29.99 -6.80 -1.22
N ARG A 433 -30.14 -5.74 -0.43
CA ARG A 433 -31.24 -4.79 -0.58
C ARG A 433 -30.96 -3.80 -1.70
N ARG A 434 -29.80 -3.13 -1.66
CA ARG A 434 -29.44 -2.10 -2.65
C ARG A 434 -27.97 -2.17 -3.05
N VAL A 435 -27.70 -1.79 -4.31
CA VAL A 435 -26.33 -1.55 -4.79
C VAL A 435 -26.16 -0.09 -5.22
N GLU A 436 -25.28 0.62 -4.52
CA GLU A 436 -24.93 2.02 -4.75
C GLU A 436 -23.51 2.16 -5.31
N PHE A 437 -23.32 3.14 -6.19
CA PHE A 437 -22.02 3.53 -6.71
C PHE A 437 -21.74 4.97 -6.30
N GLU A 438 -20.53 5.25 -5.83
CA GLU A 438 -20.09 6.58 -5.42
C GLU A 438 -18.76 6.93 -6.09
N GLY A 439 -18.61 8.18 -6.55
CA GLY A 439 -17.41 8.66 -7.23
C GLY A 439 -17.47 8.60 -8.77
N ASN A 440 -18.58 8.16 -9.35
CA ASN A 440 -18.81 8.16 -10.80
C ASN A 440 -19.25 9.53 -11.34
N THR A 441 -18.34 10.50 -11.37
CA THR A 441 -18.65 11.87 -11.82
C THR A 441 -18.92 11.96 -13.33
N ASN A 442 -18.15 11.24 -14.16
CA ASN A 442 -18.32 11.26 -15.61
C ASN A 442 -19.04 10.02 -16.15
N THR A 443 -18.87 8.88 -15.50
CA THR A 443 -19.41 7.58 -15.93
C THR A 443 -20.82 7.41 -15.44
N ARG A 444 -21.71 6.97 -16.34
CA ARG A 444 -23.10 6.72 -15.98
C ARG A 444 -23.23 5.42 -15.20
N ASP A 445 -24.07 5.43 -14.17
CA ASP A 445 -24.37 4.28 -13.30
C ASP A 445 -24.56 2.97 -14.09
N TYR A 446 -25.39 2.99 -15.14
CA TYR A 446 -25.72 1.78 -15.91
C TYR A 446 -24.50 1.10 -16.54
N VAL A 447 -23.41 1.83 -16.77
CA VAL A 447 -22.16 1.27 -17.33
C VAL A 447 -21.55 0.27 -16.35
N MET A 448 -21.66 0.54 -15.05
CA MET A 448 -21.18 -0.34 -13.97
C MET A 448 -22.26 -1.35 -13.60
N ARG A 449 -23.51 -0.90 -13.42
CA ARG A 449 -24.64 -1.75 -13.01
C ARG A 449 -24.84 -2.96 -13.92
N ARG A 450 -24.69 -2.81 -15.24
CA ARG A 450 -24.81 -3.92 -16.20
C ARG A 450 -23.71 -4.98 -16.09
N ASN A 451 -22.62 -4.69 -15.38
CA ASN A 451 -21.51 -5.62 -15.14
C ASN A 451 -21.64 -6.34 -13.80
N LEU A 452 -22.64 -6.00 -12.98
CA LEU A 452 -22.93 -6.72 -11.75
C LEU A 452 -23.41 -8.15 -12.06
N ARG A 453 -22.98 -9.10 -11.23
CA ARG A 453 -23.43 -10.50 -11.20
C ARG A 453 -24.41 -10.79 -10.09
N ILE A 454 -24.56 -9.85 -9.15
CA ILE A 454 -25.53 -9.87 -8.08
C ILE A 454 -26.53 -8.74 -8.32
N SER A 455 -27.81 -9.04 -8.13
CA SER A 455 -28.90 -8.09 -8.26
C SER A 455 -29.47 -7.73 -6.90
N GLU A 456 -30.20 -6.62 -6.84
CA GLU A 456 -31.00 -6.26 -5.69
C GLU A 456 -32.09 -7.34 -5.48
N ASN A 457 -32.30 -7.72 -4.22
CA ASN A 457 -33.08 -8.86 -3.71
C ASN A 457 -32.48 -10.26 -3.96
N ASP A 458 -31.28 -10.38 -4.52
CA ASP A 458 -30.58 -11.68 -4.54
C ASP A 458 -30.07 -12.02 -3.14
N LEU A 459 -29.93 -13.33 -2.85
CA LEU A 459 -29.13 -13.80 -1.73
C LEU A 459 -27.69 -13.30 -1.86
N TRP A 460 -27.08 -12.94 -0.73
CA TRP A 460 -25.68 -12.57 -0.70
C TRP A 460 -24.82 -13.70 -1.31
N SER A 461 -23.84 -13.31 -2.13
CA SER A 461 -22.87 -14.22 -2.72
C SER A 461 -21.54 -13.50 -2.89
N GLN A 462 -20.59 -13.83 -2.01
CA GLN A 462 -19.23 -13.29 -2.05
C GLN A 462 -18.61 -13.44 -3.45
N GLN A 463 -18.77 -14.61 -4.06
CA GLN A 463 -18.22 -14.88 -5.40
C GLN A 463 -18.83 -13.99 -6.48
N ARG A 464 -20.15 -13.73 -6.43
CA ARG A 464 -20.80 -12.82 -7.40
C ARG A 464 -20.40 -11.38 -7.17
N VAL A 465 -20.23 -10.95 -5.92
CA VAL A 465 -19.76 -9.59 -5.60
C VAL A 465 -18.32 -9.39 -6.10
N GLN A 466 -17.41 -10.31 -5.78
CA GLN A 466 -16.03 -10.24 -6.28
C GLN A 466 -15.97 -10.33 -7.82
N ALA A 467 -16.77 -11.18 -8.45
CA ALA A 467 -16.87 -11.23 -9.91
C ALA A 467 -17.39 -9.91 -10.51
N SER A 468 -18.30 -9.23 -9.82
CA SER A 468 -18.81 -7.90 -10.22
C SER A 468 -17.71 -6.86 -10.14
N LYS A 469 -16.99 -6.80 -9.02
CA LYS A 469 -15.84 -5.90 -8.80
C LYS A 469 -14.78 -6.09 -9.87
N TYR A 470 -14.38 -7.34 -10.12
CA TYR A 470 -13.41 -7.69 -11.16
C TYR A 470 -13.86 -7.21 -12.54
N ARG A 471 -15.12 -7.40 -12.93
CA ARG A 471 -15.63 -6.94 -14.23
C ARG A 471 -15.68 -5.42 -14.35
N ILE A 472 -16.01 -4.72 -13.27
CA ILE A 472 -15.96 -3.25 -13.24
C ILE A 472 -14.52 -2.77 -13.39
N GLN A 473 -13.57 -3.42 -12.70
CA GLN A 473 -12.14 -3.12 -12.80
C GLN A 473 -11.61 -3.38 -14.23
N GLN A 474 -12.04 -4.47 -14.87
CA GLN A 474 -11.69 -4.81 -16.25
C GLN A 474 -12.13 -3.77 -17.29
N LEU A 475 -13.08 -2.88 -16.96
CA LEU A 475 -13.43 -1.75 -17.84
C LEU A 475 -12.24 -0.80 -18.02
N GLY A 476 -11.35 -0.73 -17.03
CA GLY A 476 -10.19 0.18 -17.02
C GLY A 476 -10.58 1.66 -16.90
N TYR A 477 -11.77 1.96 -16.37
CA TYR A 477 -12.25 3.33 -16.11
C TYR A 477 -12.01 3.78 -14.67
N PHE A 478 -11.59 2.85 -13.80
CA PHE A 478 -11.43 3.07 -12.36
C PHE A 478 -10.13 2.43 -11.89
N THR A 479 -9.44 3.05 -10.93
CA THR A 479 -8.24 2.48 -10.28
C THR A 479 -8.58 1.82 -8.96
N ASN A 480 -9.19 2.58 -8.06
CA ASN A 480 -9.56 2.14 -6.72
C ASN A 480 -11.05 1.82 -6.72
N ILE A 481 -11.37 0.56 -6.37
CA ILE A 481 -12.75 0.11 -6.15
C ILE A 481 -12.80 -0.44 -4.73
N GLU A 482 -13.33 0.36 -3.84
CA GLU A 482 -13.55 0.01 -2.44
C GLU A 482 -14.98 -0.49 -2.27
N GLU A 483 -15.09 -1.61 -1.58
CA GLU A 483 -16.37 -2.24 -1.27
C GLU A 483 -16.69 -1.97 0.19
N GLU A 484 -17.81 -1.29 0.43
CA GLU A 484 -18.35 -1.05 1.76
C GLU A 484 -19.71 -1.73 1.83
N VAL A 485 -19.84 -2.71 2.73
CA VAL A 485 -21.09 -3.43 2.96
C VAL A 485 -21.63 -2.99 4.30
N SER A 486 -22.85 -2.45 4.29
CA SER A 486 -23.55 -2.03 5.51
C SER A 486 -24.73 -2.95 5.77
N ILE A 487 -24.83 -3.44 7.01
CA ILE A 487 -25.97 -4.24 7.43
C ILE A 487 -27.11 -3.29 7.75
N VAL A 488 -28.27 -3.59 7.20
CA VAL A 488 -29.48 -2.86 7.47
C VAL A 488 -30.08 -3.45 8.73
N GLU A 489 -29.83 -2.80 9.86
CA GLU A 489 -30.59 -3.07 11.06
C GLU A 489 -32.00 -2.51 10.85
N ASP A 490 -33.02 -3.38 10.79
CA ASP A 490 -34.40 -2.94 10.73
C ASP A 490 -34.74 -2.17 12.03
N PRO A 491 -35.02 -0.86 11.97
CA PRO A 491 -35.38 -0.08 13.15
C PRO A 491 -36.62 -0.65 13.86
N GLY A 492 -37.46 -1.42 13.17
CA GLY A 492 -38.66 -2.06 13.72
C GLY A 492 -38.41 -3.31 14.56
N ALA A 493 -37.23 -3.94 14.46
CA ALA A 493 -36.91 -5.16 15.20
C ALA A 493 -36.28 -4.89 16.59
N GLY A 494 -35.98 -3.63 16.92
CA GLY A 494 -35.30 -3.27 18.18
C GLY A 494 -35.65 -1.91 18.79
N ALA A 495 -36.36 -1.02 18.10
CA ALA A 495 -36.86 0.21 18.70
C ALA A 495 -38.35 0.08 19.02
N LEU A 496 -38.65 -0.23 20.28
CA LEU A 496 -39.94 0.12 20.88
C LEU A 496 -40.18 1.60 20.60
N ALA A 497 -41.04 1.90 19.62
CA ALA A 497 -41.55 3.24 19.41
C ALA A 497 -42.09 3.73 20.76
N SER A 498 -41.55 4.84 21.25
CA SER A 498 -41.89 5.44 22.53
C SER A 498 -43.41 5.65 22.62
N GLY A 499 -44.10 4.76 23.33
CA GLY A 499 -45.53 4.81 23.57
C GLY A 499 -46.36 3.58 23.18
N GLN A 500 -45.78 2.54 22.57
CA GLN A 500 -46.48 1.26 22.39
C GLN A 500 -46.25 0.34 23.59
N GLU A 501 -47.35 -0.07 24.22
CA GLU A 501 -47.38 -1.01 25.33
C GLU A 501 -46.83 -2.37 24.85
N PHE A 502 -45.75 -2.82 25.49
CA PHE A 502 -45.11 -4.10 25.20
C PHE A 502 -46.12 -5.22 25.40
N ASP A 503 -46.54 -5.88 24.32
CA ASP A 503 -47.40 -7.05 24.37
C ASP A 503 -46.53 -8.32 24.45
N PRO A 504 -46.39 -8.96 25.63
CA PRO A 504 -45.60 -10.17 25.79
C PRO A 504 -46.19 -11.39 25.05
N SER A 505 -47.38 -11.26 24.44
CA SER A 505 -47.94 -12.30 23.56
C SER A 505 -47.41 -12.24 22.12
N GLN A 506 -46.74 -11.15 21.72
CA GLN A 506 -45.97 -11.09 20.46
C GLN A 506 -44.54 -11.68 20.57
N LEU A 507 -44.14 -12.08 21.78
CA LEU A 507 -43.00 -12.98 21.99
C LEU A 507 -43.35 -14.46 21.72
N GLY A 508 -44.52 -14.71 21.14
CA GLY A 508 -44.93 -16.02 20.68
C GLY A 508 -44.26 -16.41 19.36
N THR A 509 -43.30 -17.32 19.43
CA THR A 509 -42.94 -18.27 18.35
C THR A 509 -42.67 -17.65 16.97
N SER A 510 -41.79 -16.66 16.90
CA SER A 510 -41.13 -16.33 15.63
C SER A 510 -39.83 -17.11 15.52
N GLU A 511 -39.93 -18.32 14.98
CA GLU A 511 -38.92 -18.88 14.06
C GLU A 511 -38.79 -18.04 12.77
N SER A 512 -39.35 -16.82 12.73
CA SER A 512 -39.29 -15.87 11.64
C SER A 512 -37.88 -15.31 11.50
N GLN A 513 -37.08 -16.12 10.84
CA GLN A 513 -36.04 -15.78 9.90
C GLN A 513 -34.85 -15.05 10.52
N LYS A 514 -33.79 -15.84 10.78
CA LYS A 514 -32.38 -15.40 10.79
C LYS A 514 -32.00 -14.84 9.40
N THR A 515 -32.71 -13.83 8.91
CA THR A 515 -32.47 -13.20 7.62
C THR A 515 -32.27 -11.70 7.81
N GLY A 516 -31.13 -11.19 7.38
CA GLY A 516 -30.83 -9.76 7.38
C GLY A 516 -30.78 -9.20 5.95
N GLU A 517 -30.75 -7.89 5.86
CA GLU A 517 -30.54 -7.17 4.60
C GLU A 517 -29.19 -6.45 4.62
N VAL A 518 -28.51 -6.41 3.48
CA VAL A 518 -27.27 -5.65 3.31
C VAL A 518 -27.35 -4.68 2.14
N ASP A 519 -26.79 -3.50 2.32
CA ASP A 519 -26.53 -2.55 1.24
C ASP A 519 -25.06 -2.61 0.83
N ILE A 520 -24.81 -2.70 -0.47
CA ILE A 520 -23.48 -2.70 -1.06
C ILE A 520 -23.21 -1.32 -1.62
N LYS A 521 -22.20 -0.64 -1.10
CA LYS A 521 -21.70 0.63 -1.64
C LYS A 521 -20.33 0.40 -2.26
N LEU A 522 -20.22 0.69 -3.55
CA LEU A 522 -18.97 0.63 -4.29
C LEU A 522 -18.44 2.04 -4.49
N ARG A 523 -17.40 2.40 -3.71
CA ARG A 523 -16.69 3.67 -3.85
C ARG A 523 -15.61 3.52 -4.90
N ILE A 524 -15.63 4.39 -5.90
CA ILE A 524 -14.77 4.29 -7.07
C ILE A 524 -14.05 5.60 -7.40
N THR A 525 -12.80 5.47 -7.86
CA THR A 525 -12.02 6.60 -8.36
C THR A 525 -11.88 6.51 -9.87
N GLU A 526 -12.51 7.44 -10.59
CA GLU A 526 -12.41 7.51 -12.06
C GLU A 526 -11.01 7.91 -12.54
N VAL A 527 -10.50 7.21 -13.55
CA VAL A 527 -9.24 7.57 -14.21
C VAL A 527 -9.43 8.38 -15.49
N GLY A 528 -8.33 8.99 -15.94
CA GLY A 528 -8.24 9.65 -17.23
C GLY A 528 -8.70 8.74 -18.37
N ARG A 529 -9.77 9.15 -19.04
CA ARG A 529 -10.44 8.39 -20.12
C ARG A 529 -9.70 8.42 -21.47
N ASN A 530 -8.78 9.37 -21.64
CA ASN A 530 -8.05 9.61 -22.87
C ASN A 530 -6.67 8.95 -22.80
N GLN A 531 -6.30 8.24 -23.86
CA GLN A 531 -5.01 7.59 -24.01
C GLN A 531 -4.36 8.09 -25.27
N ILE A 532 -3.14 8.60 -25.15
CA ILE A 532 -2.28 8.96 -26.28
C ILE A 532 -1.15 7.92 -26.30
N SER A 533 -0.97 7.26 -27.43
CA SER A 533 0.12 6.31 -27.65
C SER A 533 1.05 6.82 -28.73
N PHE A 534 2.34 6.82 -28.44
CA PHE A 534 3.41 7.10 -29.38
C PHE A 534 4.39 5.94 -29.35
N GLY A 535 4.80 5.43 -30.50
CA GLY A 535 5.73 4.32 -30.59
C GLY A 535 6.49 4.31 -31.91
N GLY A 536 7.51 3.47 -31.99
CA GLY A 536 8.26 3.25 -33.22
C GLY A 536 9.02 1.94 -33.12
N GLY A 537 9.37 1.38 -34.27
CA GLY A 537 10.06 0.09 -34.33
C GLY A 537 10.69 -0.15 -35.68
N VAL A 538 11.50 -1.20 -35.74
CA VAL A 538 12.11 -1.71 -36.97
C VAL A 538 11.69 -3.16 -37.16
N SER A 539 11.21 -3.49 -38.34
CA SER A 539 10.80 -4.84 -38.73
C SER A 539 11.49 -5.22 -40.02
N ALA A 540 11.96 -6.48 -40.12
CA ALA A 540 12.49 -6.99 -41.38
C ALA A 540 11.42 -6.97 -42.50
N LEU A 541 10.15 -7.08 -42.13
CA LEU A 541 9.02 -7.09 -43.07
C LEU A 541 8.52 -5.67 -43.37
N GLU A 542 8.29 -4.85 -42.34
CA GLU A 542 7.65 -3.51 -42.48
C GLU A 542 8.66 -2.35 -42.57
N GLY A 543 9.94 -2.61 -42.33
CA GLY A 543 10.98 -1.58 -42.21
C GLY A 543 10.87 -0.80 -40.90
N ALA A 544 11.46 0.40 -40.88
CA ALA A 544 11.29 1.34 -39.78
C ALA A 544 9.90 2.00 -39.86
N PHE A 545 9.22 2.12 -38.73
CA PHE A 545 7.91 2.75 -38.62
C PHE A 545 7.75 3.56 -37.33
N VAL A 546 6.83 4.51 -37.36
CA VAL A 546 6.33 5.30 -36.24
C VAL A 546 4.84 5.07 -36.12
N GLN A 547 4.34 4.92 -34.89
CA GLN A 547 2.93 4.73 -34.57
C GLN A 547 2.44 5.86 -33.68
N LEU A 548 1.29 6.42 -34.05
CA LEU A 548 0.53 7.40 -33.29
C LEU A 548 -0.84 6.82 -33.00
N GLY A 549 -1.33 6.99 -31.80
CA GLY A 549 -2.69 6.58 -31.45
C GLY A 549 -3.29 7.52 -30.44
N TYR A 550 -4.60 7.71 -30.57
CA TYR A 550 -5.43 8.41 -29.62
C TYR A 550 -6.68 7.58 -29.39
N ALA A 551 -7.01 7.28 -28.15
CA ALA A 551 -8.23 6.58 -27.80
C ALA A 551 -8.92 7.29 -26.63
N THR A 552 -10.19 7.64 -26.82
CA THR A 552 -11.08 8.03 -25.73
C THR A 552 -11.93 6.82 -25.38
N ARG A 553 -11.60 6.19 -24.25
CA ARG A 553 -12.44 5.17 -23.63
C ARG A 553 -13.59 5.86 -22.89
N ASN A 554 -14.70 5.17 -22.68
CA ASN A 554 -15.87 5.72 -21.97
C ASN A 554 -16.36 7.08 -22.53
N LEU A 555 -16.49 7.19 -23.85
CA LEU A 555 -16.96 8.39 -24.54
C LEU A 555 -18.33 8.84 -23.96
N PHE A 556 -18.38 10.10 -23.51
CA PHE A 556 -19.54 10.71 -22.83
C PHE A 556 -20.09 9.93 -21.62
N GLY A 557 -19.26 9.11 -20.96
CA GLY A 557 -19.67 8.32 -19.82
C GLY A 557 -20.54 7.11 -20.17
N ARG A 558 -20.58 6.69 -21.44
CA ARG A 558 -21.49 5.63 -21.95
C ARG A 558 -20.83 4.26 -22.09
N GLY A 559 -19.55 4.14 -21.77
CA GLY A 559 -18.74 2.94 -21.99
C GLY A 559 -18.43 2.66 -23.46
N GLN A 560 -18.51 3.68 -24.32
CA GLN A 560 -18.15 3.62 -25.74
C GLN A 560 -16.66 3.94 -25.92
N THR A 561 -16.01 3.38 -26.94
CA THR A 561 -14.62 3.70 -27.25
C THR A 561 -14.54 4.31 -28.65
N LEU A 562 -13.87 5.45 -28.76
CA LEU A 562 -13.48 6.04 -30.03
C LEU A 562 -11.96 6.06 -30.09
N SER A 563 -11.39 5.46 -31.12
CA SER A 563 -9.94 5.41 -31.29
C SER A 563 -9.52 5.79 -32.71
N PHE A 564 -8.45 6.55 -32.79
CA PHE A 564 -7.71 6.85 -34.00
C PHE A 564 -6.31 6.27 -33.87
N SER A 565 -5.84 5.57 -34.89
CA SER A 565 -4.47 5.04 -34.94
C SER A 565 -3.87 5.28 -36.31
N GLY A 566 -2.65 5.80 -36.35
CA GLY A 566 -1.83 5.97 -37.53
C GLY A 566 -0.50 5.23 -37.37
N GLN A 567 -0.06 4.53 -38.40
CA GLN A 567 1.29 3.97 -38.51
C GLN A 567 1.90 4.48 -39.80
N PHE A 568 3.09 5.05 -39.72
CA PHE A 568 3.82 5.64 -40.83
C PHE A 568 5.21 4.99 -40.89
N GLY A 569 5.50 4.28 -41.95
CA GLY A 569 6.78 3.59 -42.13
C GLY A 569 7.16 3.49 -43.60
N GLY A 570 8.38 3.00 -43.84
CA GLY A 570 8.95 2.91 -45.18
C GLY A 570 8.18 1.98 -46.12
N ARG A 571 7.60 0.88 -45.60
CA ARG A 571 6.82 -0.08 -46.42
C ARG A 571 5.33 -0.09 -46.13
N THR A 572 4.90 0.40 -44.98
CA THR A 572 3.49 0.38 -44.56
C THR A 572 3.11 1.73 -43.99
N THR A 573 2.05 2.31 -44.54
CA THR A 573 1.36 3.47 -43.97
C THR A 573 -0.10 3.13 -43.79
N GLN A 574 -0.63 3.23 -42.57
CA GLN A 574 -2.05 2.99 -42.31
C GLN A 574 -2.63 4.01 -41.34
N ALA A 575 -3.89 4.37 -41.54
CA ALA A 575 -4.69 5.17 -40.65
C ALA A 575 -6.04 4.47 -40.44
N ARG A 576 -6.50 4.43 -39.19
CA ARG A 576 -7.75 3.80 -38.81
C ARG A 576 -8.48 4.66 -37.79
N LEU A 577 -9.78 4.85 -38.00
CA LEU A 577 -10.72 5.40 -37.05
C LEU A 577 -11.71 4.29 -36.68
N SER A 578 -11.82 3.99 -35.39
CA SER A 578 -12.65 2.90 -34.88
C SER A 578 -13.59 3.41 -33.80
N PHE A 579 -14.86 3.03 -33.90
CA PHE A 579 -15.88 3.25 -32.88
C PHE A 579 -16.41 1.91 -32.39
N LEU A 580 -16.45 1.73 -31.07
CA LEU A 580 -16.92 0.52 -30.41
C LEU A 580 -17.99 0.86 -29.37
N GLN A 581 -19.15 0.23 -29.50
CA GLN A 581 -20.22 0.21 -28.51
C GLN A 581 -20.37 -1.22 -27.97
N PRO A 582 -19.87 -1.54 -26.75
CA PRO A 582 -19.90 -2.91 -26.25
C PRO A 582 -21.30 -3.44 -25.91
N TYR A 583 -22.24 -2.56 -25.56
CA TYR A 583 -23.62 -2.91 -25.23
C TYR A 583 -24.61 -2.07 -26.03
N LEU A 584 -25.02 -2.57 -27.19
CA LEU A 584 -26.05 -1.95 -28.02
C LEU A 584 -27.45 -2.24 -27.43
N PHE A 585 -28.29 -1.20 -27.28
CA PHE A 585 -29.64 -1.29 -26.69
C PHE A 585 -29.69 -1.90 -25.28
N ASN A 586 -28.67 -1.66 -24.45
CA ASN A 586 -28.51 -2.26 -23.11
C ASN A 586 -28.47 -3.80 -23.12
N LYS A 587 -28.25 -4.42 -24.28
CA LYS A 587 -27.99 -5.85 -24.42
C LYS A 587 -26.49 -6.03 -24.64
N ALA A 588 -25.96 -7.20 -24.30
CA ALA A 588 -24.56 -7.56 -24.53
C ALA A 588 -24.27 -7.80 -26.03
N ILE A 589 -24.70 -6.88 -26.90
CA ILE A 589 -24.47 -6.90 -28.33
C ILE A 589 -23.39 -5.87 -28.61
N ARG A 590 -22.22 -6.33 -29.05
CA ARG A 590 -21.10 -5.45 -29.41
C ARG A 590 -21.33 -4.91 -30.80
N PHE A 591 -21.25 -3.59 -30.98
CA PHE A 591 -21.30 -2.93 -32.27
C PHE A 591 -19.96 -2.24 -32.54
N GLY A 592 -19.33 -2.53 -33.66
CA GLY A 592 -18.08 -1.94 -34.11
C GLY A 592 -18.24 -1.29 -35.48
N PHE A 593 -17.62 -0.13 -35.64
CA PHE A 593 -17.52 0.57 -36.92
C PHE A 593 -16.08 1.05 -37.12
N ASP A 594 -15.46 0.61 -38.21
CA ASP A 594 -14.09 0.94 -38.54
C ASP A 594 -14.02 1.62 -39.91
N LEU A 595 -13.30 2.73 -40.00
CA LEU A 595 -12.86 3.34 -41.24
C LEU A 595 -11.35 3.23 -41.31
N TYR A 596 -10.82 2.70 -42.40
CA TYR A 596 -9.39 2.50 -42.52
C TYR A 596 -8.88 2.85 -43.92
N LYS A 597 -7.64 3.30 -43.96
CA LYS A 597 -6.87 3.50 -45.18
C LYS A 597 -5.47 2.95 -44.95
N SER A 598 -4.99 2.10 -45.83
CA SER A 598 -3.64 1.55 -45.79
C SER A 598 -2.96 1.66 -47.14
N ARG A 599 -1.64 1.77 -47.11
CA ARG A 599 -0.74 1.69 -48.26
C ARG A 599 0.37 0.73 -47.88
N LEU A 600 0.53 -0.33 -48.67
CA LEU A 600 1.59 -1.31 -48.53
C LEU A 600 2.45 -1.28 -49.80
N GLU A 601 3.76 -1.25 -49.61
CA GLU A 601 4.76 -1.30 -50.66
C GLU A 601 5.35 -2.71 -50.71
N TYR A 602 4.97 -3.47 -51.75
CA TYR A 602 5.55 -4.76 -52.05
C TYR A 602 6.78 -4.57 -52.95
N ILE A 603 7.54 -5.65 -53.16
CA ILE A 603 8.73 -5.61 -54.03
C ILE A 603 8.37 -5.20 -55.46
N ASP A 604 7.20 -5.65 -55.95
CA ASP A 604 6.81 -5.52 -57.36
C ASP A 604 5.66 -4.55 -57.62
N PHE A 605 4.92 -4.13 -56.59
CA PHE A 605 3.77 -3.24 -56.75
C PHE A 605 3.43 -2.53 -55.44
N GLN A 606 2.69 -1.44 -55.56
CA GLN A 606 2.10 -0.75 -54.43
C GLN A 606 0.60 -1.05 -54.34
N GLN A 607 0.11 -1.36 -53.14
CA GLN A 607 -1.32 -1.55 -52.87
C GLN A 607 -1.83 -0.45 -51.95
N ALA A 608 -2.78 0.35 -52.41
CA ALA A 608 -3.54 1.28 -51.58
C ALA A 608 -4.94 0.71 -51.32
N THR A 609 -5.35 0.62 -50.06
CA THR A 609 -6.68 0.14 -49.67
C THR A 609 -7.39 1.22 -48.87
N ALA A 610 -8.65 1.49 -49.18
CA ALA A 610 -9.54 2.30 -48.35
C ALA A 610 -10.82 1.53 -48.12
N GLY A 611 -11.29 1.45 -46.87
CA GLY A 611 -12.43 0.61 -46.56
C GLY A 611 -13.17 0.99 -45.29
N MET A 612 -14.30 0.32 -45.11
CA MET A 612 -15.09 0.37 -43.90
C MET A 612 -15.44 -1.05 -43.43
N SER A 613 -15.52 -1.25 -42.13
CA SER A 613 -16.04 -2.48 -41.54
C SER A 613 -17.15 -2.16 -40.55
N VAL A 614 -18.22 -2.93 -40.59
CA VAL A 614 -19.29 -2.94 -39.60
C VAL A 614 -19.32 -4.32 -38.96
N ARG A 615 -19.24 -4.37 -37.63
CA ARG A 615 -19.19 -5.61 -36.87
C ARG A 615 -20.27 -5.65 -35.79
N PHE A 616 -20.96 -6.78 -35.68
CA PHE A 616 -21.81 -7.13 -34.56
C PHE A 616 -21.23 -8.34 -33.84
N GLY A 617 -21.23 -8.35 -32.51
CA GLY A 617 -20.78 -9.45 -31.68
C GLY A 617 -21.85 -9.89 -30.69
N PHE A 618 -22.18 -11.18 -30.69
CA PHE A 618 -23.21 -11.79 -29.85
C PHE A 618 -22.57 -12.88 -28.97
N PRO A 619 -22.46 -12.69 -27.65
CA PRO A 619 -22.03 -13.74 -26.74
C PRO A 619 -23.10 -14.85 -26.73
N LEU A 620 -22.69 -16.08 -27.04
CA LEU A 620 -23.62 -17.21 -27.24
C LEU A 620 -23.97 -17.95 -25.94
N ASP A 621 -23.12 -17.86 -24.92
CA ASP A 621 -23.28 -18.58 -23.66
C ASP A 621 -23.23 -17.63 -22.45
N ARG A 622 -23.85 -18.04 -21.33
CA ARG A 622 -23.81 -17.32 -20.04
C ARG A 622 -22.39 -17.17 -19.49
N ASN A 623 -21.48 -18.04 -19.89
CA ASN A 623 -20.07 -17.99 -19.51
C ASN A 623 -19.21 -17.06 -20.38
N GLU A 624 -19.78 -16.38 -21.39
CA GLU A 624 -19.16 -15.28 -22.15
C GLU A 624 -17.90 -15.61 -22.99
N PHE A 625 -17.39 -16.83 -22.94
CA PHE A 625 -16.19 -17.23 -23.67
C PHE A 625 -16.42 -17.39 -25.18
N THR A 626 -17.65 -17.66 -25.60
CA THR A 626 -17.99 -17.83 -27.02
C THR A 626 -18.77 -16.61 -27.51
N THR A 627 -18.22 -15.91 -28.51
CA THR A 627 -18.88 -14.77 -29.17
C THR A 627 -19.00 -15.05 -30.66
N LEU A 628 -20.22 -15.00 -31.18
CA LEU A 628 -20.50 -15.00 -32.61
C LEU A 628 -20.30 -13.59 -33.16
N TYR A 629 -19.47 -13.43 -34.20
CA TYR A 629 -19.30 -12.17 -34.89
C TYR A 629 -19.93 -12.21 -36.27
N LEU A 630 -20.70 -11.17 -36.60
CA LEU A 630 -21.16 -10.87 -37.95
C LEU A 630 -20.44 -9.61 -38.41
N GLU A 631 -19.60 -9.72 -39.44
CA GLU A 631 -18.83 -8.60 -39.97
C GLU A 631 -19.13 -8.39 -41.45
N TYR A 632 -19.39 -7.14 -41.82
CA TYR A 632 -19.48 -6.69 -43.20
C TYR A 632 -18.31 -5.75 -43.49
N ASN A 633 -17.43 -6.15 -44.40
CA ASN A 633 -16.28 -5.36 -44.82
C ASN A 633 -16.46 -4.91 -46.29
N TYR A 634 -16.27 -3.62 -46.51
CA TYR A 634 -16.15 -3.03 -47.84
C TYR A 634 -14.76 -2.43 -47.99
N SER A 635 -14.04 -2.80 -49.05
CA SER A 635 -12.71 -2.26 -49.35
C SER A 635 -12.58 -1.96 -50.84
N ASP A 636 -12.03 -0.78 -51.12
CA ASP A 636 -11.57 -0.36 -52.44
C ASP A 636 -10.05 -0.51 -52.48
N ILE A 637 -9.55 -1.31 -53.41
CA ILE A 637 -8.15 -1.68 -53.53
C ILE A 637 -7.64 -1.16 -54.86
N ASP A 638 -6.69 -0.23 -54.79
CA ASP A 638 -5.96 0.30 -55.93
C ASP A 638 -4.55 -0.28 -55.97
N ILE A 639 -4.15 -0.77 -57.12
CA ILE A 639 -2.84 -1.38 -57.36
C ILE A 639 -2.10 -0.49 -58.37
N GLY A 640 -1.01 0.11 -57.91
CA GLY A 640 -0.18 1.01 -58.69
C GLY A 640 1.29 0.60 -58.66
N ASP A 641 2.11 1.32 -59.43
CA ASP A 641 3.58 1.18 -59.43
C ASP A 641 4.08 -0.25 -59.68
N MET A 642 3.51 -0.91 -60.71
CA MET A 642 3.87 -2.29 -61.06
C MET A 642 5.22 -2.35 -61.78
N SER A 643 6.12 -3.22 -61.32
CA SER A 643 7.42 -3.47 -61.95
C SER A 643 7.24 -4.12 -63.33
N ASN A 644 8.11 -3.77 -64.30
CA ASN A 644 8.06 -4.31 -65.67
C ASN A 644 8.23 -5.85 -65.73
N SER A 645 8.65 -6.50 -64.66
CA SER A 645 8.70 -7.97 -64.55
C SER A 645 7.33 -8.63 -64.40
N PHE A 646 6.27 -7.88 -64.10
CA PHE A 646 4.90 -8.43 -64.00
C PHE A 646 4.26 -8.71 -65.37
N TYR A 647 4.80 -8.13 -66.45
CA TYR A 647 4.33 -8.30 -67.83
C TYR A 647 5.22 -9.23 -68.68
N GLY A 648 6.18 -9.91 -68.06
CA GLY A 648 7.16 -10.80 -68.72
C GLY A 648 6.72 -12.26 -68.78
#